data_AF-A0A9P4MEP5-F1
#
_entry.id   AF-A0A9P4MEP5-F1
#
_cell.length_a   1.000
_cell.length_b   1.000
_cell.length_c   1.000
_cell.angle_alpha   90.00
_cell.angle_beta   90.00
_cell.angle_gamma   90.00
#
_symmetry.space_group_name_H-M   'P 1'
#
loop_
_entity.id
_entity.type
_entity.pdbx_description
1 polymer ?
#
loop_
_entity_poly.entity_id
_entity_poly.type
_entity_poly.pdbx_seq_one_letter_code
_entity_poly.pdbx_strand_id
1 'polypeptide(L)'
;MAEEIAIDKQLFHDRLSSFQSQWKADKRAGDALFNGAGSIVVCVGKANEGHYTKSAALQLWLLGYEFPSTLFVLSPEAIHIVTTKKKDREADFWLTAAYLEPLKGGKVPVEIYVRGKDAEQNAKQFETCVEVIKAGGKHVGTLPKDEASGPFVDDWKTAFEAISKEVEEVNISSALSNAALSVKDEPELRAIRDASKASAIVMQKYFVEEMSEIVDAEKKITHKALAQKVNDKLDDTKFFQKNKISSSFDPVHLDWDFLPTVQSGGNYDLKFVKDPDDHNLHAGIIVSALGLRYKSYSSLVARTYLVDPTKAQESAYKLLLQVHLEVVKALRPGAVAKDIYQKAIAAVKAKKPDLESHFVKNVGIGIGIESQDPELVLNAKNTRTLKDGMTLAITVGFSNVTNPNSQNKKSNTYSLVISDTVRVGDEGGLVFTKDAATDLETVAFFFNDEEEAPAPKKEKKQPGRSSAIAQKNTLATRLRGERTTVQNEEKERARQEHQRELHQKKQKEGLEKYGKGTGSLNGVEEKKFKRFDSYKRDDQFPTKVRELVVILDQQAQSVVCPIMGRPVPFHLNTIKNASTTNEGEFTSLRINFLSPGQGVGRKDDQPFEDASAHFIRSLTFRSKDKDRMETISNKITEMKKEIVRRENEKKQLEDVVEQDKLILAKGNRPQILDLVFLRPGFDGKRVPGRVEIHQNGLRYVHHQTNQMLEVPFSNIKHLFFQPSEHELIVIIHIHLMNPIMVGKKKSKDVQFYREATEMQFDETGNRKRRHRFNDEDEFEAEQEERKRRIALDKEFMQFAKRIADAGREYDLKVDQPFRGMSFNGVPSRSSVLMQPTTDCIIQLTEPPFTVLTMSEVEVIHLERVQFGLKNFDMVIVFKDYNRAPFHINTIPVESLETVKDWIDSIEIPYSEGPVNLQWPTIMKTVTSDPHQFYVDGGWSFLGGDDDESDEESEEESAFEMSDEELAESVSESDGESDFDENASEEASEADMSGEDSDGEDWDEMEAKAKKKDKESGLDDGDADRGKKRKR
;
A
#
# COMPACT_ATOMS: atom_id res chain seq x y z
N MET A 1 27.97 -7.93 4.55
CA MET A 1 28.59 -7.23 5.69
C MET A 1 27.85 -7.72 6.91
N ALA A 2 28.52 -8.39 7.86
CA ALA A 2 27.90 -8.76 9.12
C ALA A 2 27.71 -7.47 9.92
N GLU A 3 26.47 -7.11 10.27
CA GLU A 3 26.20 -5.99 11.16
C GLU A 3 26.98 -6.18 12.46
N GLU A 4 27.65 -5.13 12.92
CA GLU A 4 28.32 -5.11 14.21
C GLU A 4 27.25 -5.28 15.31
N ILE A 5 27.36 -6.33 16.12
CA ILE A 5 26.37 -6.65 17.15
C ILE A 5 26.38 -5.53 18.19
N ALA A 6 25.28 -4.79 18.30
CA ALA A 6 25.14 -3.68 19.25
C ALA A 6 24.06 -4.00 20.30
N ILE A 7 24.47 -4.16 21.56
CA ILE A 7 23.53 -4.39 22.67
C ILE A 7 23.14 -3.05 23.27
N ASP A 8 21.82 -2.78 23.37
CA ASP A 8 21.31 -1.61 24.08
C ASP A 8 21.51 -1.78 25.59
N LYS A 9 22.56 -1.14 26.12
CA LYS A 9 22.93 -1.17 27.53
C LYS A 9 21.81 -0.63 28.43
N GLN A 10 21.11 0.43 28.00
CA GLN A 10 20.09 1.07 28.83
C GLN A 10 18.87 0.16 28.94
N LEU A 11 18.40 -0.37 27.80
CA LEU A 11 17.28 -1.30 27.75
C LEU A 11 17.55 -2.59 28.56
N PHE A 12 18.76 -3.14 28.47
CA PHE A 12 19.19 -4.29 29.28
C PHE A 12 19.02 -4.01 30.78
N HIS A 13 19.52 -2.87 31.27
CA HIS A 13 19.47 -2.53 32.70
C HIS A 13 18.05 -2.21 33.18
N ASP A 14 17.23 -1.59 32.34
CA ASP A 14 15.83 -1.29 32.66
C ASP A 14 15.00 -2.58 32.77
N ARG A 15 15.17 -3.50 31.81
CA ARG A 15 14.53 -4.83 31.83
C ARG A 15 14.98 -5.66 33.03
N LEU A 16 16.29 -5.74 33.28
CA LEU A 16 16.85 -6.47 34.42
C LEU A 16 16.38 -5.88 35.77
N SER A 17 16.37 -4.56 35.90
CA SER A 17 15.92 -3.87 37.12
C SER A 17 14.43 -4.07 37.37
N SER A 18 13.61 -4.02 36.32
CA SER A 18 12.17 -4.34 36.40
C SER A 18 11.92 -5.78 36.85
N PHE A 19 12.63 -6.74 36.25
CA PHE A 19 12.53 -8.16 36.60
C PHE A 19 12.88 -8.41 38.08
N GLN A 20 14.02 -7.88 38.55
CA GLN A 20 14.43 -8.02 39.95
C GLN A 20 13.48 -7.29 40.92
N SER A 21 12.90 -6.16 40.51
CA SER A 21 11.94 -5.43 41.34
C SER A 21 10.65 -6.23 41.54
N GLN A 22 10.16 -6.88 40.48
CA GLN A 22 9.01 -7.79 40.55
C GLN A 22 9.32 -9.02 41.40
N TRP A 23 10.51 -9.60 41.26
CA TRP A 23 10.95 -10.73 42.10
C TRP A 23 11.03 -10.34 43.59
N LYS A 24 11.62 -9.19 43.92
CA LYS A 24 11.66 -8.67 45.30
C LYS A 24 10.27 -8.34 45.86
N ALA A 25 9.33 -7.93 45.01
CA ALA A 25 7.96 -7.66 45.41
C ALA A 25 7.20 -8.97 45.70
N ASP A 26 7.34 -9.99 44.85
CA ASP A 26 6.75 -11.31 45.06
C ASP A 26 7.29 -11.95 46.34
N LYS A 27 8.60 -11.85 46.58
CA LYS A 27 9.23 -12.31 47.83
C LYS A 27 8.65 -11.66 49.08
N ARG A 28 8.29 -10.37 49.01
CA ARG A 28 7.59 -9.67 50.10
C ARG A 28 6.12 -10.08 50.23
N ALA A 29 5.51 -10.53 49.14
CA ALA A 29 4.10 -10.93 49.06
C ALA A 29 3.88 -12.43 49.37
N GLY A 30 4.93 -13.18 49.72
CA GLY A 30 4.83 -14.59 50.11
C GLY A 30 5.26 -15.59 49.03
N ASP A 31 6.05 -15.16 48.03
CA ASP A 31 6.72 -16.04 47.06
C ASP A 31 5.77 -16.89 46.19
N ALA A 32 4.65 -16.31 45.77
CA ALA A 32 3.62 -17.03 45.02
C ALA A 32 3.97 -17.26 43.53
N LEU A 33 4.83 -16.42 42.95
CA LEU A 33 5.19 -16.48 41.53
C LEU A 33 6.57 -17.10 41.30
N PHE A 34 7.56 -16.72 42.11
CA PHE A 34 8.95 -17.19 41.99
C PHE A 34 9.24 -18.45 42.81
N ASN A 35 8.22 -19.03 43.48
CA ASN A 35 8.31 -20.29 44.22
C ASN A 35 9.44 -20.30 45.28
N GLY A 36 9.73 -19.16 45.88
CA GLY A 36 10.75 -19.01 46.93
C GLY A 36 12.19 -19.10 46.42
N ALA A 37 12.41 -19.06 45.10
CA ALA A 37 13.73 -19.11 44.49
C ALA A 37 14.62 -17.97 45.03
N GLY A 38 15.80 -18.33 45.51
CA GLY A 38 16.85 -17.39 45.94
C GLY A 38 17.82 -17.02 44.83
N SER A 39 17.95 -17.90 43.84
CA SER A 39 18.69 -17.72 42.60
C SER A 39 17.91 -18.36 41.44
N ILE A 40 18.12 -17.90 40.20
CA ILE A 40 17.56 -18.47 38.98
C ILE A 40 18.72 -18.83 38.06
N VAL A 41 18.69 -20.05 37.54
CA VAL A 41 19.69 -20.58 36.62
C VAL A 41 19.05 -20.77 35.25
N VAL A 42 19.64 -20.13 34.25
CA VAL A 42 19.23 -20.24 32.84
C VAL A 42 20.47 -20.53 32.01
N CYS A 43 20.46 -21.65 31.28
CA CYS A 43 21.62 -22.10 30.50
C CYS A 43 21.20 -22.31 29.05
N VAL A 44 21.86 -21.61 28.14
CA VAL A 44 21.66 -21.78 26.69
C VAL A 44 22.84 -22.58 26.14
N GLY A 45 22.52 -23.72 25.53
CA GLY A 45 23.48 -24.65 24.94
C GLY A 45 23.83 -24.29 23.49
N LYS A 46 23.73 -25.27 22.60
CA LYS A 46 23.74 -25.01 21.15
C LYS A 46 22.44 -24.26 20.76
N ALA A 47 22.55 -23.36 19.79
CA ALA A 47 21.38 -22.71 19.21
C ALA A 47 20.47 -23.76 18.57
N ASN A 48 19.16 -23.63 18.79
CA ASN A 48 18.15 -24.48 18.18
C ASN A 48 17.57 -23.77 16.94
N GLU A 49 17.42 -24.49 15.84
CA GLU A 49 16.76 -23.97 14.63
C GLU A 49 15.23 -23.93 14.85
N GLY A 50 14.58 -22.80 14.50
CA GLY A 50 13.13 -22.65 14.47
C GLY A 50 12.46 -22.11 15.75
N HIS A 51 12.68 -22.73 16.92
CA HIS A 51 11.97 -22.35 18.16
C HIS A 51 12.90 -21.93 19.29
N TYR A 52 12.64 -20.75 19.86
CA TYR A 52 13.35 -20.28 21.06
C TYR A 52 12.81 -20.97 22.30
N THR A 53 13.71 -21.63 23.03
CA THR A 53 13.44 -22.12 24.39
C THR A 53 13.23 -20.94 25.33
N LYS A 54 12.65 -21.18 26.52
CA LYS A 54 12.41 -20.11 27.49
C LYS A 54 13.72 -19.46 27.96
N SER A 55 14.79 -20.24 27.99
CA SER A 55 16.17 -19.79 28.25
C SER A 55 16.68 -18.84 27.16
N ALA A 56 16.51 -19.20 25.89
CA ALA A 56 16.89 -18.34 24.76
C ALA A 56 16.02 -17.07 24.72
N ALA A 57 14.72 -17.19 24.99
CA ALA A 57 13.81 -16.07 25.04
C ALA A 57 14.19 -15.04 26.12
N LEU A 58 14.66 -15.49 27.29
CA LEU A 58 15.17 -14.58 28.32
C LEU A 58 16.44 -13.85 27.87
N GLN A 59 17.37 -14.54 27.17
CA GLN A 59 18.56 -13.89 26.62
C GLN A 59 18.19 -12.86 25.55
N LEU A 60 17.31 -13.21 24.61
CA LEU A 60 16.83 -12.29 23.57
C LEU A 60 16.09 -11.09 24.16
N TRP A 61 15.30 -11.29 25.23
CA TRP A 61 14.65 -10.20 25.93
C TRP A 61 15.64 -9.30 26.66
N LEU A 62 16.70 -9.82 27.27
CA LEU A 62 17.69 -8.98 27.95
C LEU A 62 18.67 -8.30 26.99
N LEU A 63 19.18 -9.05 26.01
CA LEU A 63 20.34 -8.67 25.20
C LEU A 63 20.01 -8.33 23.74
N GLY A 64 18.82 -8.68 23.24
CA GLY A 64 18.48 -8.58 21.83
C GLY A 64 19.07 -9.68 20.94
N TYR A 65 19.96 -10.51 21.48
CA TYR A 65 20.64 -11.58 20.75
C TYR A 65 20.72 -12.86 21.59
N GLU A 66 20.70 -14.02 20.93
CA GLU A 66 20.98 -15.31 21.56
C GLU A 66 22.49 -15.53 21.64
N PHE A 67 22.98 -15.90 22.82
CA PHE A 67 24.39 -16.23 23.06
C PHE A 67 24.53 -17.73 23.37
N PRO A 68 24.89 -18.57 22.39
CA PRO A 68 25.12 -19.99 22.61
C PRO A 68 26.22 -20.24 23.64
N SER A 69 26.15 -21.37 24.35
CA SER A 69 27.11 -21.75 25.39
C SER A 69 27.30 -20.65 26.45
N THR A 70 26.18 -20.15 26.96
CA THR A 70 26.14 -19.07 27.95
C THR A 70 25.19 -19.43 29.09
N LEU A 71 25.66 -19.21 30.32
CA LEU A 71 24.96 -19.44 31.57
C LEU A 71 24.65 -18.11 32.23
N PHE A 72 23.40 -17.90 32.61
CA PHE A 72 22.97 -16.81 33.48
C PHE A 72 22.61 -17.40 34.85
N VAL A 73 23.23 -16.85 35.90
CA VAL A 73 22.82 -17.06 37.29
C VAL A 73 22.37 -15.73 37.83
N LEU A 74 21.05 -15.57 37.96
CA LEU A 74 20.42 -14.35 38.46
C LEU A 74 20.13 -14.51 39.95
N SER A 75 20.42 -13.48 40.73
CA SER A 75 19.91 -13.30 42.08
C SER A 75 19.12 -11.98 42.15
N PRO A 76 18.42 -11.70 43.27
CA PRO A 76 17.83 -10.38 43.48
C PRO A 76 18.86 -9.24 43.54
N GLU A 77 20.15 -9.53 43.69
CA GLU A 77 21.20 -8.53 43.92
C GLU A 77 22.19 -8.41 42.77
N ALA A 78 22.39 -9.45 41.97
CA ALA A 78 23.36 -9.45 40.88
C ALA A 78 22.96 -10.45 39.78
N ILE A 79 23.56 -10.28 38.60
CA ILE A 79 23.55 -11.29 37.54
C ILE A 79 24.99 -11.72 37.25
N HIS A 80 25.21 -13.03 37.22
CA HIS A 80 26.47 -13.64 36.83
C HIS A 80 26.30 -14.31 35.47
N ILE A 81 27.13 -13.92 34.50
CA ILE A 81 27.10 -14.42 33.12
C ILE A 81 28.40 -15.17 32.87
N VAL A 82 28.31 -16.47 32.59
CA VAL A 82 29.46 -17.27 32.13
C VAL A 82 29.29 -17.54 30.64
N THR A 83 30.26 -17.15 29.82
CA THR A 83 30.23 -17.39 28.37
C THR A 83 31.59 -17.93 27.88
N THR A 84 31.69 -18.30 26.61
CA THR A 84 32.91 -18.85 26.00
C THR A 84 33.61 -17.83 25.10
N LYS A 85 34.94 -17.94 24.97
CA LYS A 85 35.74 -17.18 23.99
C LYS A 85 35.45 -17.69 22.57
N LYS A 86 34.67 -16.96 21.77
CA LYS A 86 34.58 -17.19 20.32
C LYS A 86 35.56 -16.25 19.61
N LYS A 87 36.50 -16.82 18.84
CA LYS A 87 37.50 -16.06 18.08
C LYS A 87 36.93 -15.69 16.71
N ASP A 88 37.04 -14.42 16.31
CA ASP A 88 36.81 -14.05 14.92
C ASP A 88 37.96 -14.54 14.04
N ARG A 89 37.70 -14.86 12.77
CA ARG A 89 38.77 -15.25 11.83
C ARG A 89 39.59 -14.05 11.34
N GLU A 90 39.10 -12.82 11.52
CA GLU A 90 39.72 -11.60 10.97
C GLU A 90 40.14 -10.54 12.01
N ALA A 91 39.77 -10.67 13.30
CA ALA A 91 40.14 -9.72 14.35
C ALA A 91 40.76 -10.38 15.60
N ASP A 92 41.71 -9.70 16.24
CA ASP A 92 42.45 -10.18 17.42
C ASP A 92 41.69 -9.98 18.77
N PHE A 93 40.35 -9.80 18.72
CA PHE A 93 39.50 -9.51 19.88
C PHE A 93 38.40 -10.57 20.09
N TRP A 94 37.99 -10.79 21.35
CA TRP A 94 37.02 -11.85 21.72
C TRP A 94 35.57 -11.33 21.63
N LEU A 95 34.88 -11.61 20.52
CA LEU A 95 33.54 -11.07 20.17
C LEU A 95 32.51 -11.12 21.31
N THR A 96 32.21 -12.30 21.87
CA THR A 96 31.16 -12.47 22.89
C THR A 96 31.46 -11.74 24.21
N ALA A 97 32.73 -11.66 24.60
CA ALA A 97 33.13 -10.94 25.80
C ALA A 97 33.11 -9.42 25.58
N ALA A 98 33.49 -8.96 24.39
CA ALA A 98 33.51 -7.55 24.04
C ALA A 98 32.11 -6.92 24.03
N TYR A 99 31.08 -7.67 23.62
CA TYR A 99 29.70 -7.19 23.61
C TYR A 99 29.06 -7.15 25.02
N LEU A 100 29.45 -8.06 25.91
CA LEU A 100 28.88 -8.13 27.26
C LEU A 100 29.61 -7.22 28.26
N GLU A 101 30.92 -7.02 28.12
CA GLU A 101 31.72 -6.21 29.07
C GLU A 101 31.16 -4.78 29.29
N PRO A 102 30.67 -4.06 28.26
CA PRO A 102 30.03 -2.76 28.42
C PRO A 102 28.80 -2.77 29.33
N LEU A 103 28.16 -3.93 29.58
CA LEU A 103 26.99 -4.04 30.45
C LEU A 103 27.32 -3.86 31.93
N LYS A 104 28.60 -3.86 32.32
CA LYS A 104 29.02 -3.59 33.70
C LYS A 104 28.71 -2.13 34.12
N GLY A 105 28.60 -1.93 35.43
CA GLY A 105 28.46 -0.60 36.06
C GLY A 105 27.04 -0.02 36.06
N GLY A 106 26.00 -0.83 35.85
CA GLY A 106 24.60 -0.39 36.02
C GLY A 106 24.07 -0.57 37.45
N LYS A 107 22.76 -0.29 37.64
CA LYS A 107 22.09 -0.36 38.95
C LYS A 107 22.13 -1.76 39.57
N VAL A 108 22.06 -2.78 38.72
CA VAL A 108 22.22 -4.18 39.10
C VAL A 108 23.65 -4.59 38.72
N PRO A 109 24.47 -5.04 39.68
CA PRO A 109 25.78 -5.63 39.39
C PRO A 109 25.69 -6.75 38.34
N VAL A 110 26.52 -6.64 37.31
CA VAL A 110 26.68 -7.63 36.24
C VAL A 110 28.11 -8.15 36.32
N GLU A 111 28.26 -9.43 36.64
CA GLU A 111 29.56 -10.10 36.69
C GLU A 111 29.71 -11.02 35.48
N ILE A 112 30.82 -10.89 34.76
CA ILE A 112 31.04 -11.60 33.49
C ILE A 112 32.28 -12.46 33.59
N TYR A 113 32.11 -13.75 33.34
CA TYR A 113 33.15 -14.76 33.36
C TYR A 113 33.32 -15.34 31.96
N VAL A 114 34.54 -15.25 31.44
CA VAL A 114 34.84 -15.68 30.07
C VAL A 114 35.70 -16.95 30.12
N ARG A 115 35.13 -18.08 29.67
CA ARG A 115 35.81 -19.38 29.61
C ARG A 115 36.83 -19.41 28.48
N GLY A 116 38.05 -19.77 28.82
CA GLY A 116 39.19 -19.87 27.91
C GLY A 116 39.68 -21.30 27.72
N LYS A 117 40.96 -21.45 27.37
CA LYS A 117 41.63 -22.77 27.24
C LYS A 117 42.10 -23.34 28.59
N ASP A 118 42.10 -22.54 29.65
CA ASP A 118 42.53 -22.96 30.99
C ASP A 118 41.40 -23.69 31.72
N ALA A 119 41.56 -24.99 31.90
CA ALA A 119 40.57 -25.85 32.54
C ALA A 119 40.38 -25.53 34.04
N GLU A 120 41.44 -25.14 34.76
CA GLU A 120 41.35 -24.80 36.18
C GLU A 120 40.60 -23.49 36.39
N GLN A 121 40.89 -22.48 35.56
CA GLN A 121 40.17 -21.21 35.59
C GLN A 121 38.68 -21.41 35.26
N ASN A 122 38.39 -22.21 34.23
CA ASN A 122 37.02 -22.53 33.82
C ASN A 122 36.24 -23.26 34.95
N ALA A 123 36.87 -24.19 35.66
CA ALA A 123 36.26 -24.87 36.80
C ALA A 123 35.93 -23.88 37.94
N LYS A 124 36.86 -22.99 38.29
CA LYS A 124 36.67 -21.96 39.33
C LYS A 124 35.52 -20.99 39.01
N GLN A 125 35.30 -20.67 37.73
CA GLN A 125 34.18 -19.81 37.32
C GLN A 125 32.82 -20.46 37.63
N PHE A 126 32.66 -21.76 37.35
CA PHE A 126 31.43 -22.49 37.72
C PHE A 126 31.32 -22.72 39.23
N GLU A 127 32.42 -22.98 39.93
CA GLU A 127 32.45 -23.03 41.39
C GLU A 127 31.96 -21.72 42.01
N THR A 128 32.38 -20.57 41.46
CA THR A 128 31.89 -19.25 41.91
C THR A 128 30.38 -19.11 41.72
N CYS A 129 29.83 -19.53 40.57
CA CYS A 129 28.39 -19.52 40.33
C CYS A 129 27.63 -20.45 41.29
N VAL A 130 28.20 -21.61 41.60
CA VAL A 130 27.65 -22.58 42.56
C VAL A 130 27.60 -21.98 43.96
N GLU A 131 28.66 -21.29 44.40
CA GLU A 131 28.68 -20.62 45.70
C GLU A 131 27.66 -19.47 45.78
N VAL A 132 27.46 -18.72 44.69
CA VAL A 132 26.39 -17.70 44.60
C VAL A 132 25.01 -18.35 44.77
N ILE A 133 24.77 -19.50 44.15
CA ILE A 133 23.50 -20.24 44.27
C ILE A 133 23.28 -20.66 45.74
N LYS A 134 24.29 -21.23 46.39
CA LYS A 134 24.22 -21.62 47.82
C LYS A 134 23.94 -20.43 48.73
N ALA A 135 24.62 -19.30 48.49
CA ALA A 135 24.42 -18.08 49.25
C ALA A 135 23.01 -17.48 49.06
N GLY A 136 22.41 -17.70 47.88
CA GLY A 136 21.05 -17.25 47.56
C GLY A 136 19.94 -17.93 48.37
N GLY A 137 20.21 -19.11 48.94
CA GLY A 137 19.30 -19.86 49.80
C GLY A 137 19.02 -21.27 49.30
N LYS A 138 18.03 -21.94 49.93
CA LYS A 138 17.73 -23.36 49.67
C LYS A 138 17.11 -23.61 48.29
N HIS A 139 16.27 -22.71 47.78
CA HIS A 139 15.55 -22.94 46.51
C HIS A 139 16.27 -22.28 45.34
N VAL A 140 16.47 -23.05 44.27
CA VAL A 140 17.04 -22.58 43.01
C VAL A 140 16.02 -22.71 41.89
N GLY A 141 15.75 -21.61 41.20
CA GLY A 141 14.83 -21.56 40.07
C GLY A 141 15.44 -22.18 38.83
N THR A 142 14.83 -23.23 38.31
CA THR A 142 15.25 -23.92 37.07
C THR A 142 14.10 -24.00 36.07
N LEU A 143 14.44 -24.33 34.82
CA LEU A 143 13.50 -24.54 33.71
C LEU A 143 13.47 -26.03 33.36
N PRO A 144 12.65 -26.86 34.03
CA PRO A 144 12.71 -28.32 33.89
C PRO A 144 12.32 -28.84 32.51
N LYS A 145 11.69 -28.00 31.67
CA LYS A 145 11.30 -28.34 30.29
C LYS A 145 12.29 -27.86 29.24
N ASP A 146 13.30 -27.07 29.62
CA ASP A 146 14.32 -26.58 28.69
C ASP A 146 15.48 -27.57 28.64
N GLU A 147 15.58 -28.30 27.52
CA GLU A 147 16.66 -29.24 27.28
C GLU A 147 17.82 -28.55 26.55
N ALA A 148 18.77 -28.01 27.32
CA ALA A 148 20.04 -27.54 26.77
C ALA A 148 21.04 -28.69 26.61
N SER A 149 21.82 -28.67 25.51
CA SER A 149 22.82 -29.68 25.18
C SER A 149 24.15 -29.07 24.71
N GLY A 150 25.22 -29.85 24.85
CA GLY A 150 26.57 -29.52 24.37
C GLY A 150 27.60 -29.48 25.49
N PRO A 151 28.91 -29.49 25.17
CA PRO A 151 29.98 -29.67 26.15
C PRO A 151 29.96 -28.64 27.29
N PHE A 152 29.66 -27.38 26.99
CA PHE A 152 29.51 -26.32 28.00
C PHE A 152 28.38 -26.63 29.00
N VAL A 153 27.26 -27.18 28.50
CA VAL A 153 26.10 -27.52 29.32
C VAL A 153 26.39 -28.75 30.16
N ASP A 154 27.09 -29.74 29.61
CA ASP A 154 27.47 -30.96 30.34
C ASP A 154 28.45 -30.64 31.50
N ASP A 155 29.42 -29.76 31.25
CA ASP A 155 30.32 -29.23 32.29
C ASP A 155 29.52 -28.50 33.39
N TRP A 156 28.53 -27.67 33.00
CA TRP A 156 27.69 -26.95 33.96
C TRP A 156 26.80 -27.91 34.77
N LYS A 157 26.14 -28.88 34.12
CA LYS A 157 25.32 -29.90 34.78
C LYS A 157 26.13 -30.66 35.81
N THR A 158 27.36 -31.05 35.48
CA THR A 158 28.27 -31.73 36.42
C THR A 158 28.56 -30.85 37.64
N ALA A 159 28.85 -29.57 37.44
CA ALA A 159 29.11 -28.63 38.54
C ALA A 159 27.86 -28.37 39.40
N PHE A 160 26.69 -28.28 38.78
CA PHE A 160 25.41 -28.05 39.46
C PHE A 160 24.92 -29.29 40.23
N GLU A 161 25.10 -30.49 39.66
CA GLU A 161 24.77 -31.77 40.33
C GLU A 161 25.55 -31.98 41.64
N ALA A 162 26.76 -31.41 41.74
CA ALA A 162 27.57 -31.48 42.94
C ALA A 162 26.89 -30.86 44.18
N ILE A 163 25.95 -29.93 43.98
CA ILE A 163 25.19 -29.27 45.05
C ILE A 163 23.74 -29.72 45.16
N SER A 164 23.32 -30.74 44.39
CA SER A 164 21.94 -31.26 44.37
C SER A 164 21.39 -31.69 45.74
N LYS A 165 22.26 -31.94 46.73
CA LYS A 165 21.87 -32.27 48.11
C LYS A 165 21.69 -31.04 49.02
N GLU A 166 22.21 -29.89 48.61
CA GLU A 166 22.21 -28.64 49.38
C GLU A 166 21.09 -27.69 48.93
N VAL A 167 20.63 -27.82 47.68
CA VAL A 167 19.59 -26.97 47.08
C VAL A 167 18.40 -27.79 46.59
N GLU A 168 17.25 -27.13 46.48
CA GLU A 168 15.99 -27.69 45.97
C GLU A 168 15.58 -26.93 44.70
N GLU A 169 15.40 -27.66 43.60
CA GLU A 169 15.00 -27.06 42.33
C GLU A 169 13.50 -26.73 42.32
N VAL A 170 13.18 -25.49 41.95
CA VAL A 170 11.80 -25.02 41.79
C VAL A 170 11.59 -24.51 40.36
N ASN A 171 10.43 -24.83 39.77
CA ASN A 171 10.12 -24.40 38.41
C ASN A 171 9.80 -22.90 38.37
N ILE A 172 10.54 -22.13 37.57
CA ILE A 172 10.34 -20.67 37.41
C ILE A 172 9.75 -20.26 36.04
N SER A 173 9.26 -21.20 35.24
CA SER A 173 8.66 -20.91 33.92
C SER A 173 7.55 -19.87 33.96
N SER A 174 6.67 -19.95 34.97
CA SER A 174 5.56 -19.01 35.17
C SER A 174 6.06 -17.62 35.57
N ALA A 175 7.12 -17.56 36.37
CA ALA A 175 7.74 -16.30 36.79
C ALA A 175 8.36 -15.56 35.60
N LEU A 176 9.14 -16.24 34.75
CA LEU A 176 9.73 -15.62 33.56
C LEU A 176 8.66 -15.14 32.58
N SER A 177 7.62 -15.96 32.37
CA SER A 177 6.49 -15.55 31.54
C SER A 177 5.83 -14.28 32.08
N ASN A 178 5.56 -14.18 33.38
CA ASN A 178 4.84 -13.05 33.96
C ASN A 178 5.70 -11.79 34.07
N ALA A 179 6.92 -11.93 34.59
CA ALA A 179 7.76 -10.79 34.95
C ALA A 179 8.62 -10.25 33.80
N ALA A 180 8.88 -11.05 32.76
CA ALA A 180 9.72 -10.65 31.62
C ALA A 180 8.97 -10.68 30.29
N LEU A 181 8.37 -11.82 29.91
CA LEU A 181 8.04 -12.06 28.50
C LEU A 181 6.60 -11.70 28.09
N SER A 182 5.64 -11.65 29.02
CA SER A 182 4.23 -11.53 28.64
C SER A 182 3.77 -10.11 28.31
N VAL A 183 4.22 -9.11 29.06
CA VAL A 183 3.86 -7.69 28.86
C VAL A 183 4.94 -7.05 28.00
N LYS A 184 4.55 -6.54 26.84
CA LYS A 184 5.46 -5.98 25.84
C LYS A 184 5.62 -4.48 26.01
N ASP A 185 6.86 -4.01 25.93
CA ASP A 185 7.16 -2.59 25.79
C ASP A 185 6.87 -2.08 24.36
N GLU A 186 7.02 -0.78 24.13
CA GLU A 186 6.68 -0.17 22.84
C GLU A 186 7.55 -0.69 21.67
N PRO A 187 8.89 -0.78 21.77
CA PRO A 187 9.72 -1.46 20.77
C PRO A 187 9.25 -2.89 20.45
N GLU A 188 8.95 -3.69 21.47
CA GLU A 188 8.45 -5.06 21.31
C GLU A 188 7.12 -5.09 20.55
N LEU A 189 6.17 -4.23 20.94
CA LEU A 189 4.88 -4.13 20.28
C LEU A 189 4.99 -3.69 18.81
N ARG A 190 5.92 -2.78 18.49
CA ARG A 190 6.21 -2.40 17.11
C ARG A 190 6.74 -3.58 16.30
N ALA A 191 7.68 -4.35 16.86
CA ALA A 191 8.24 -5.53 16.19
C ALA A 191 7.17 -6.60 15.93
N ILE A 192 6.32 -6.92 16.93
CA ILE A 192 5.22 -7.88 16.78
C ILE A 192 4.20 -7.39 15.75
N ARG A 193 3.87 -6.09 15.74
CA ARG A 193 2.94 -5.51 14.77
C ARG A 193 3.49 -5.63 13.35
N ASP A 194 4.78 -5.34 13.16
CA ASP A 194 5.42 -5.39 11.84
C ASP A 194 5.54 -6.85 11.35
N ALA A 195 5.88 -7.80 12.23
CA ALA A 195 5.82 -9.24 11.94
C ALA A 195 4.39 -9.69 11.54
N SER A 196 3.39 -9.24 12.30
CA SER A 196 1.98 -9.57 12.08
C SER A 196 1.45 -9.04 10.74
N LYS A 197 1.81 -7.79 10.40
CA LYS A 197 1.46 -7.20 9.10
C LYS A 197 2.14 -7.94 7.95
N ALA A 198 3.42 -8.29 8.09
CA ALA A 198 4.12 -9.09 7.09
C ALA A 198 3.39 -10.43 6.85
N SER A 199 3.03 -11.13 7.93
CA SER A 199 2.29 -12.39 7.86
C SER A 199 0.93 -12.23 7.19
N ALA A 200 0.17 -11.20 7.58
CA ALA A 200 -1.13 -10.91 6.99
C ALA A 200 -1.03 -10.59 5.49
N ILE A 201 0.00 -9.86 5.07
CA ILE A 201 0.25 -9.54 3.65
C ILE A 201 0.63 -10.80 2.85
N VAL A 202 1.49 -11.68 3.37
CA VAL A 202 1.82 -12.95 2.69
C VAL A 202 0.57 -13.82 2.56
N MET A 203 -0.26 -13.90 3.61
CA MET A 203 -1.52 -14.63 3.57
C MET A 203 -2.47 -14.04 2.51
N GLN A 204 -2.74 -12.73 2.57
CA GLN A 204 -3.78 -12.09 1.76
C GLN A 204 -3.37 -11.84 0.31
N LYS A 205 -2.11 -11.45 0.05
CA LYS A 205 -1.66 -11.03 -1.29
C LYS A 205 -0.86 -12.08 -2.04
N TYR A 206 -0.41 -13.15 -1.39
CA TYR A 206 0.33 -14.21 -2.05
C TYR A 206 -0.38 -15.55 -1.95
N PHE A 207 -0.65 -16.04 -0.73
CA PHE A 207 -1.30 -17.34 -0.56
C PHE A 207 -2.71 -17.39 -1.18
N VAL A 208 -3.55 -16.38 -0.93
CA VAL A 208 -4.91 -16.33 -1.51
C VAL A 208 -4.87 -16.32 -3.03
N GLU A 209 -3.97 -15.54 -3.63
CA GLU A 209 -3.83 -15.46 -5.09
C GLU A 209 -3.41 -16.81 -5.69
N GLU A 210 -2.34 -17.42 -5.17
CA GLU A 210 -1.87 -18.74 -5.63
C GLU A 210 -2.93 -19.83 -5.41
N MET A 211 -3.55 -19.87 -4.23
CA MET A 211 -4.60 -20.86 -3.91
C MET A 211 -5.78 -20.74 -4.87
N SER A 212 -6.25 -19.50 -5.12
CA SER A 212 -7.37 -19.25 -6.04
C SER A 212 -7.02 -19.69 -7.46
N GLU A 213 -5.84 -19.35 -7.97
CA GLU A 213 -5.38 -19.75 -9.30
C GLU A 213 -5.20 -21.26 -9.45
N ILE A 214 -4.77 -21.94 -8.38
CA ILE A 214 -4.63 -23.39 -8.37
C ILE A 214 -6.01 -24.06 -8.41
N VAL A 215 -6.97 -23.57 -7.63
CA VAL A 215 -8.34 -24.10 -7.58
C VAL A 215 -9.07 -23.85 -8.90
N ASP A 216 -9.01 -22.62 -9.41
CA ASP A 216 -9.67 -22.19 -10.66
C ASP A 216 -9.16 -22.97 -11.88
N ALA A 217 -7.84 -23.09 -12.02
CA ALA A 217 -7.23 -23.83 -13.13
C ALA A 217 -7.18 -25.36 -12.91
N GLU A 218 -7.83 -25.87 -11.86
CA GLU A 218 -7.81 -27.28 -11.43
C GLU A 218 -6.39 -27.90 -11.38
N LYS A 219 -5.39 -27.08 -11.03
CA LYS A 219 -3.98 -27.51 -11.02
C LYS A 219 -3.73 -28.50 -9.90
N LYS A 220 -3.01 -29.58 -10.21
CA LYS A 220 -2.58 -30.56 -9.21
C LYS A 220 -1.30 -30.09 -8.53
N ILE A 221 -1.43 -29.68 -7.27
CA ILE A 221 -0.31 -29.35 -6.39
C ILE A 221 -0.54 -29.95 -5.01
N THR A 222 0.51 -30.46 -4.39
CA THR A 222 0.43 -31.02 -3.03
C THR A 222 0.40 -29.89 -1.99
N HIS A 223 -0.16 -30.16 -0.81
CA HIS A 223 -0.11 -29.21 0.31
C HIS A 223 1.32 -28.81 0.64
N LYS A 224 2.25 -29.78 0.64
CA LYS A 224 3.68 -29.55 0.84
C LYS A 224 4.31 -28.64 -0.21
N ALA A 225 4.02 -28.86 -1.49
CA ALA A 225 4.56 -28.01 -2.55
C ALA A 225 4.00 -26.58 -2.50
N LEU A 226 2.71 -26.41 -2.19
CA LEU A 226 2.12 -25.08 -2.03
C LEU A 226 2.67 -24.36 -0.79
N ALA A 227 2.80 -25.07 0.34
CA ALA A 227 3.45 -24.54 1.54
C ALA A 227 4.89 -24.09 1.27
N GLN A 228 5.66 -24.87 0.50
CA GLN A 228 7.02 -24.52 0.11
C GLN A 228 7.06 -23.25 -0.74
N LYS A 229 6.16 -23.08 -1.72
CA LYS A 229 6.06 -21.83 -2.49
C LYS A 229 5.84 -20.61 -1.59
N VAL A 230 4.97 -20.73 -0.59
CA VAL A 230 4.75 -19.64 0.39
C VAL A 230 5.98 -19.41 1.24
N ASN A 231 6.69 -20.47 1.63
CA ASN A 231 7.93 -20.39 2.40
C ASN A 231 9.01 -19.62 1.64
N ASP A 232 9.17 -19.90 0.35
CA ASP A 232 10.15 -19.26 -0.54
C ASP A 232 9.87 -17.77 -0.74
N LYS A 233 8.65 -17.30 -0.41
CA LYS A 233 8.30 -15.88 -0.51
C LYS A 233 9.04 -15.00 0.49
N LEU A 234 9.63 -15.59 1.54
CA LEU A 234 10.46 -14.87 2.51
C LEU A 234 11.67 -14.19 1.84
N ASP A 235 12.24 -14.82 0.82
CA ASP A 235 13.46 -14.34 0.15
C ASP A 235 13.18 -13.18 -0.84
N ASP A 236 11.91 -12.90 -1.15
CA ASP A 236 11.51 -11.80 -2.03
C ASP A 236 11.45 -10.46 -1.26
N THR A 237 12.62 -9.87 -1.03
CA THR A 237 12.76 -8.56 -0.37
C THR A 237 11.95 -7.45 -1.06
N LYS A 238 11.82 -7.50 -2.40
CA LYS A 238 11.04 -6.52 -3.19
C LYS A 238 9.55 -6.61 -2.87
N PHE A 239 9.02 -7.82 -2.66
CA PHE A 239 7.63 -8.00 -2.23
C PHE A 239 7.34 -7.27 -0.92
N PHE A 240 8.20 -7.40 0.08
CA PHE A 240 7.99 -6.73 1.37
C PHE A 240 8.18 -5.21 1.29
N GLN A 241 9.15 -4.73 0.51
CA GLN A 241 9.37 -3.30 0.29
C GLN A 241 8.20 -2.62 -0.44
N LYS A 242 7.65 -3.25 -1.48
CA LYS A 242 6.49 -2.74 -2.23
C LYS A 242 5.24 -2.58 -1.37
N ASN A 243 5.07 -3.46 -0.37
CA ASN A 243 3.88 -3.50 0.46
C ASN A 243 3.91 -2.59 1.71
N LYS A 244 4.96 -1.76 1.89
CA LYS A 244 5.06 -0.68 2.89
C LYS A 244 4.59 -1.06 4.31
N ILE A 245 5.23 -2.04 4.94
CA ILE A 245 4.86 -2.54 6.28
C ILE A 245 4.96 -1.46 7.37
N SER A 246 6.12 -0.82 7.48
CA SER A 246 6.38 0.37 8.30
C SER A 246 7.59 1.13 7.75
N SER A 247 7.81 2.38 8.17
CA SER A 247 8.91 3.23 7.68
C SER A 247 10.30 2.75 8.08
N SER A 248 10.41 2.00 9.17
CA SER A 248 11.66 1.43 9.70
C SER A 248 11.75 -0.08 9.49
N PHE A 249 10.92 -0.64 8.61
CA PHE A 249 10.89 -2.07 8.33
C PHE A 249 12.04 -2.45 7.39
N ASP A 250 12.80 -3.47 7.80
CA ASP A 250 13.89 -4.04 6.99
C ASP A 250 13.66 -5.54 6.83
N PRO A 251 13.37 -6.04 5.61
CA PRO A 251 13.17 -7.46 5.35
C PRO A 251 14.32 -8.37 5.83
N VAL A 252 15.54 -7.86 6.00
CA VAL A 252 16.70 -8.65 6.47
C VAL A 252 16.48 -9.20 7.89
N HIS A 253 15.67 -8.55 8.71
CA HIS A 253 15.36 -9.02 10.07
C HIS A 253 14.12 -9.91 10.15
N LEU A 254 13.59 -10.35 9.00
CA LEU A 254 12.41 -11.18 8.88
C LEU A 254 12.81 -12.65 8.76
N ASP A 255 12.10 -13.53 9.48
CA ASP A 255 12.30 -14.98 9.43
C ASP A 255 10.97 -15.70 9.66
N TRP A 256 10.88 -17.01 9.41
CA TRP A 256 9.73 -17.82 9.77
C TRP A 256 9.77 -18.21 11.26
N ASP A 257 8.72 -17.86 12.00
CA ASP A 257 8.46 -18.46 13.32
C ASP A 257 7.63 -19.73 13.20
N PHE A 258 6.61 -19.64 12.35
CA PHE A 258 5.66 -20.69 12.06
C PHE A 258 5.63 -20.89 10.55
N LEU A 259 6.17 -22.03 10.11
CA LEU A 259 6.26 -22.35 8.68
C LEU A 259 4.88 -22.42 8.04
N PRO A 260 4.73 -21.96 6.79
CA PRO A 260 3.46 -22.05 6.08
C PRO A 260 2.91 -23.47 6.08
N THR A 261 1.64 -23.61 6.48
CA THR A 261 0.94 -24.88 6.55
C THR A 261 -0.36 -24.78 5.78
N VAL A 262 -0.59 -25.71 4.87
CA VAL A 262 -1.83 -25.81 4.07
C VAL A 262 -2.47 -27.16 4.31
N GLN A 263 -3.79 -27.20 4.51
CA GLN A 263 -4.55 -28.42 4.78
C GLN A 263 -5.89 -28.38 4.06
N SER A 264 -6.26 -29.47 3.38
CA SER A 264 -7.57 -29.64 2.75
C SER A 264 -7.94 -31.12 2.62
N GLY A 265 -9.15 -31.41 2.13
CA GLY A 265 -9.52 -32.77 1.71
C GLY A 265 -9.75 -33.78 2.85
N GLY A 266 -10.12 -33.30 4.04
CA GLY A 266 -10.62 -34.15 5.13
C GLY A 266 -9.63 -34.45 6.25
N ASN A 267 -8.36 -34.10 6.07
CA ASN A 267 -7.29 -34.29 7.05
C ASN A 267 -6.83 -32.93 7.57
N TYR A 268 -7.27 -32.56 8.78
CA TYR A 268 -6.95 -31.28 9.39
C TYR A 268 -6.32 -31.47 10.76
N ASP A 269 -5.33 -30.64 11.08
CA ASP A 269 -4.76 -30.47 12.39
C ASP A 269 -4.75 -28.99 12.76
N LEU A 270 -5.72 -28.56 13.57
CA LEU A 270 -5.83 -27.17 14.03
C LEU A 270 -4.81 -26.78 15.09
N LYS A 271 -3.96 -27.73 15.53
CA LYS A 271 -2.77 -27.40 16.31
C LYS A 271 -1.55 -27.11 15.44
N PHE A 272 -1.64 -27.42 14.15
CA PHE A 272 -0.59 -27.25 13.16
C PHE A 272 0.75 -27.87 13.59
N VAL A 273 0.70 -29.04 14.23
CA VAL A 273 1.90 -29.77 14.67
C VAL A 273 2.41 -30.69 13.57
N LYS A 274 1.53 -31.10 12.66
CA LYS A 274 1.89 -31.92 11.51
C LYS A 274 2.36 -31.05 10.36
N ASP A 275 3.47 -31.47 9.75
CA ASP A 275 3.93 -30.92 8.49
C ASP A 275 2.87 -31.08 7.39
N PRO A 276 2.85 -30.17 6.40
CA PRO A 276 2.04 -30.31 5.20
C PRO A 276 2.29 -31.66 4.52
N ASP A 277 1.21 -32.35 4.15
CA ASP A 277 1.30 -33.67 3.54
C ASP A 277 1.44 -33.62 2.00
N ASP A 278 1.68 -34.79 1.39
CA ASP A 278 1.82 -34.92 -0.06
C ASP A 278 0.46 -35.13 -0.78
N HIS A 279 -0.67 -34.92 -0.10
CA HIS A 279 -1.97 -34.95 -0.78
C HIS A 279 -2.16 -33.68 -1.60
N ASN A 280 -2.79 -33.84 -2.78
CA ASN A 280 -3.16 -32.69 -3.60
C ASN A 280 -4.21 -31.83 -2.91
N LEU A 281 -4.08 -30.51 -3.08
CA LEU A 281 -5.06 -29.52 -2.68
C LEU A 281 -6.44 -29.93 -3.24
N HIS A 282 -7.45 -29.85 -2.39
CA HIS A 282 -8.81 -30.27 -2.68
C HIS A 282 -9.76 -29.10 -2.46
N ALA A 283 -10.49 -28.71 -3.51
CA ALA A 283 -11.55 -27.71 -3.46
C ALA A 283 -12.62 -28.11 -2.43
N GLY A 284 -12.96 -27.21 -1.51
CA GLY A 284 -13.91 -27.42 -0.43
C GLY A 284 -13.52 -26.56 0.76
N ILE A 285 -13.05 -27.15 1.84
CA ILE A 285 -12.50 -26.39 2.97
C ILE A 285 -10.98 -26.43 2.91
N ILE A 286 -10.36 -25.25 2.82
CA ILE A 286 -8.90 -25.09 2.75
C ILE A 286 -8.48 -24.27 3.97
N VAL A 287 -7.60 -24.82 4.78
CA VAL A 287 -7.02 -24.14 5.94
C VAL A 287 -5.58 -23.78 5.64
N SER A 288 -5.20 -22.53 5.93
CA SER A 288 -3.83 -22.05 5.81
C SER A 288 -3.41 -21.33 7.08
N ALA A 289 -2.20 -21.59 7.56
CA ALA A 289 -1.60 -20.96 8.72
C ALA A 289 -0.13 -20.64 8.47
N LEU A 290 0.33 -19.47 8.88
CA LEU A 290 1.72 -19.04 8.77
C LEU A 290 2.02 -17.96 9.82
N GLY A 291 3.31 -17.76 10.12
CA GLY A 291 3.73 -16.78 11.11
C GLY A 291 5.17 -16.34 10.91
N LEU A 292 5.35 -15.07 10.58
CA LEU A 292 6.67 -14.45 10.49
C LEU A 292 7.12 -13.93 11.86
N ARG A 293 8.44 -13.86 11.99
CA ARG A 293 9.20 -13.29 13.09
C ARG A 293 9.93 -12.05 12.58
N TYR A 294 9.86 -10.95 13.32
CA TYR A 294 10.62 -9.74 13.02
C TYR A 294 11.40 -9.29 14.25
N LYS A 295 12.73 -9.15 14.12
CA LYS A 295 13.62 -8.83 15.26
C LYS A 295 13.39 -9.73 16.49
N SER A 296 13.27 -11.04 16.23
CA SER A 296 12.98 -12.09 17.22
C SER A 296 11.54 -12.16 17.75
N TYR A 297 10.63 -11.27 17.36
CA TYR A 297 9.24 -11.27 17.81
C TYR A 297 8.30 -11.92 16.79
N SER A 298 7.57 -12.92 17.24
CA SER A 298 6.73 -13.79 16.41
C SER A 298 5.31 -13.27 16.26
N SER A 299 4.68 -13.73 15.18
CA SER A 299 3.26 -13.54 14.88
C SER A 299 2.66 -14.84 14.35
N LEU A 300 1.33 -14.94 14.39
CA LEU A 300 0.57 -16.06 13.83
C LEU A 300 -0.70 -15.53 13.16
N VAL A 301 -0.97 -16.02 11.96
CA VAL A 301 -2.25 -15.83 11.25
C VAL A 301 -2.71 -17.17 10.67
N ALA A 302 -3.98 -17.49 10.85
CA ALA A 302 -4.59 -18.65 10.20
C ALA A 302 -5.97 -18.29 9.67
N ARG A 303 -6.28 -18.79 8.47
CA ARG A 303 -7.54 -18.56 7.76
C ARG A 303 -8.10 -19.87 7.24
N THR A 304 -9.43 -19.88 7.12
CA THR A 304 -10.14 -20.93 6.41
C THR A 304 -10.82 -20.30 5.20
N TYR A 305 -10.54 -20.87 4.03
CA TYR A 305 -11.14 -20.52 2.76
C TYR A 305 -12.15 -21.59 2.37
N LEU A 306 -13.29 -21.16 1.85
CA LEU A 306 -14.44 -21.99 1.59
C LEU A 306 -14.72 -21.97 0.09
N VAL A 307 -14.51 -23.08 -0.60
CA VAL A 307 -14.79 -23.26 -2.03
C VAL A 307 -16.08 -24.04 -2.17
N ASP A 308 -17.08 -23.44 -2.82
CA ASP A 308 -18.46 -23.95 -2.94
C ASP A 308 -19.02 -24.52 -1.62
N PRO A 309 -19.03 -23.73 -0.52
CA PRO A 309 -19.47 -24.24 0.77
C PRO A 309 -20.96 -24.55 0.80
N THR A 310 -21.32 -25.58 1.56
CA THR A 310 -22.71 -25.81 1.94
C THR A 310 -23.20 -24.73 2.93
N LYS A 311 -24.51 -24.47 2.96
CA LYS A 311 -25.15 -23.57 3.95
C LYS A 311 -24.82 -23.95 5.41
N ALA A 312 -24.55 -25.23 5.68
CA ALA A 312 -24.11 -25.70 6.99
C ALA A 312 -22.69 -25.23 7.33
N GLN A 313 -21.76 -25.32 6.37
CA GLN A 313 -20.37 -24.84 6.51
C GLN A 313 -20.32 -23.32 6.64
N GLU A 314 -21.05 -22.57 5.82
CA GLU A 314 -21.16 -21.11 5.94
C GLU A 314 -21.68 -20.71 7.32
N SER A 315 -22.75 -21.37 7.79
CA SER A 315 -23.35 -21.09 9.09
C SER A 315 -22.41 -21.45 10.25
N ALA A 316 -21.58 -22.49 10.10
CA ALA A 316 -20.53 -22.83 11.08
C ALA A 316 -19.40 -21.79 11.08
N TYR A 317 -18.99 -21.30 9.91
CA TYR A 317 -17.98 -20.24 9.79
C TYR A 317 -18.46 -18.91 10.36
N LYS A 318 -19.71 -18.49 10.08
CA LYS A 318 -20.31 -17.28 10.68
C LYS A 318 -20.33 -17.35 12.21
N LEU A 319 -20.65 -18.51 12.77
CA LEU A 319 -20.57 -18.73 14.22
C LEU A 319 -19.13 -18.63 14.73
N LEU A 320 -18.17 -19.23 14.00
CA LEU A 320 -16.76 -19.17 14.36
C LEU A 320 -16.22 -17.74 14.40
N LEU A 321 -16.52 -16.94 13.37
CA LEU A 321 -16.16 -15.53 13.29
C LEU A 321 -16.77 -14.72 14.43
N GLN A 322 -18.03 -14.96 14.75
CA GLN A 322 -18.66 -14.30 15.89
C GLN A 322 -17.97 -14.63 17.21
N VAL A 323 -17.65 -15.92 17.46
CA VAL A 323 -16.93 -16.34 18.67
C VAL A 323 -15.55 -15.70 18.72
N HIS A 324 -14.85 -15.61 17.59
CA HIS A 324 -13.57 -14.90 17.49
C HIS A 324 -13.69 -13.44 17.96
N LEU A 325 -14.65 -12.69 17.39
CA LEU A 325 -14.90 -11.29 17.74
C LEU A 325 -15.30 -11.11 19.21
N GLU A 326 -16.08 -12.03 19.77
CA GLU A 326 -16.45 -12.01 21.19
C GLU A 326 -15.25 -12.25 22.12
N VAL A 327 -14.32 -13.13 21.73
CA VAL A 327 -13.06 -13.36 22.44
C VAL A 327 -12.20 -12.12 22.37
N VAL A 328 -11.95 -11.56 21.18
CA VAL A 328 -11.15 -10.33 20.99
C VAL A 328 -11.71 -9.18 21.83
N LYS A 329 -13.04 -8.98 21.84
CA LYS A 329 -13.69 -7.94 22.67
C LYS A 329 -13.51 -8.16 24.17
N ALA A 330 -13.35 -9.41 24.62
CA ALA A 330 -13.14 -9.78 26.02
C ALA A 330 -11.67 -9.63 26.48
N LEU A 331 -10.72 -9.44 25.55
CA LEU A 331 -9.31 -9.21 25.87
C LEU A 331 -9.09 -7.80 26.41
N ARG A 332 -9.34 -7.63 27.70
CA ARG A 332 -9.16 -6.36 28.41
C ARG A 332 -8.29 -6.56 29.65
N PRO A 333 -7.58 -5.52 30.12
CA PRO A 333 -6.88 -5.57 31.39
C PRO A 333 -7.84 -5.98 32.53
N GLY A 334 -7.41 -6.90 33.38
CA GLY A 334 -8.23 -7.45 34.45
C GLY A 334 -9.09 -8.67 34.07
N ALA A 335 -9.21 -9.01 32.78
CA ALA A 335 -9.92 -10.22 32.36
C ALA A 335 -9.12 -11.49 32.74
N VAL A 336 -9.81 -12.53 33.19
CA VAL A 336 -9.18 -13.80 33.58
C VAL A 336 -9.24 -14.80 32.42
N ALA A 337 -8.12 -15.48 32.14
CA ALA A 337 -7.96 -16.37 31.00
C ALA A 337 -9.05 -17.46 30.90
N LYS A 338 -9.40 -18.13 32.01
CA LYS A 338 -10.47 -19.14 32.05
C LYS A 338 -11.84 -18.57 31.74
N ASP A 339 -12.12 -17.34 32.14
CA ASP A 339 -13.44 -16.72 31.96
C ASP A 339 -13.65 -16.34 30.49
N ILE A 340 -12.59 -15.94 29.80
CA ILE A 340 -12.60 -15.70 28.34
C ILE A 340 -12.92 -16.99 27.59
N TYR A 341 -12.26 -18.11 27.94
CA TYR A 341 -12.56 -19.41 27.35
C TYR A 341 -14.00 -19.86 27.63
N GLN A 342 -14.47 -19.70 28.88
CA GLN A 342 -15.84 -20.05 29.26
C GLN A 342 -16.88 -19.25 28.47
N LYS A 343 -16.60 -17.98 28.21
CA LYS A 343 -17.47 -17.14 27.37
C LYS A 343 -17.54 -17.64 25.92
N ALA A 344 -16.40 -18.01 25.34
CA ALA A 344 -16.34 -18.54 23.97
C ALA A 344 -17.13 -19.85 23.82
N ILE A 345 -16.90 -20.83 24.71
CA ILE A 345 -17.62 -22.11 24.64
C ILE A 345 -19.12 -21.94 24.95
N ALA A 346 -19.50 -20.99 25.82
CA ALA A 346 -20.90 -20.68 26.09
C ALA A 346 -21.63 -20.11 24.86
N ALA A 347 -20.96 -19.28 24.06
CA ALA A 347 -21.52 -18.76 22.81
C ALA A 347 -21.77 -19.88 21.78
N VAL A 348 -20.84 -20.84 21.66
CA VAL A 348 -21.03 -22.04 20.83
C VAL A 348 -22.22 -22.86 21.32
N LYS A 349 -22.27 -23.17 22.62
CA LYS A 349 -23.38 -23.91 23.26
C LYS A 349 -24.75 -23.29 23.02
N ALA A 350 -24.82 -21.95 23.09
CA ALA A 350 -26.09 -21.24 22.97
C ALA A 350 -26.65 -21.27 21.54
N LYS A 351 -25.79 -21.27 20.52
CA LYS A 351 -26.21 -21.15 19.11
C LYS A 351 -26.23 -22.48 18.36
N LYS A 352 -25.22 -23.34 18.59
CA LYS A 352 -25.08 -24.65 17.96
C LYS A 352 -24.46 -25.66 18.97
N PRO A 353 -25.29 -26.24 19.86
CA PRO A 353 -24.82 -27.19 20.87
C PRO A 353 -24.10 -28.40 20.29
N ASP A 354 -24.48 -28.81 19.08
CA ASP A 354 -23.90 -29.89 18.29
C ASP A 354 -22.42 -29.66 17.92
N LEU A 355 -21.97 -28.39 17.83
CA LEU A 355 -20.57 -28.05 17.56
C LEU A 355 -19.71 -27.95 18.81
N GLU A 356 -20.28 -28.08 20.02
CA GLU A 356 -19.53 -27.96 21.28
C GLU A 356 -18.38 -28.97 21.37
N SER A 357 -18.64 -30.24 21.04
CA SER A 357 -17.64 -31.31 21.11
C SER A 357 -16.52 -31.16 20.08
N HIS A 358 -16.75 -30.34 19.05
CA HIS A 358 -15.80 -30.04 18.00
C HIS A 358 -14.97 -28.78 18.29
N PHE A 359 -15.34 -27.97 19.28
CA PHE A 359 -14.64 -26.74 19.59
C PHE A 359 -13.25 -26.98 20.20
N VAL A 360 -12.30 -26.12 19.84
CA VAL A 360 -10.93 -26.16 20.38
C VAL A 360 -10.89 -26.04 21.90
N LYS A 361 -9.89 -26.70 22.53
CA LYS A 361 -9.75 -26.76 24.00
C LYS A 361 -9.12 -25.52 24.63
N ASN A 362 -8.60 -24.61 23.81
CA ASN A 362 -8.10 -23.30 24.19
C ASN A 362 -8.41 -22.32 23.06
N VAL A 363 -8.60 -21.04 23.39
CA VAL A 363 -8.95 -19.98 22.42
C VAL A 363 -7.83 -18.97 22.21
N GLY A 364 -6.67 -19.22 22.78
CA GLY A 364 -5.49 -18.38 22.57
C GLY A 364 -4.33 -18.75 23.44
N ILE A 365 -3.15 -18.30 23.04
CA ILE A 365 -1.87 -18.53 23.71
C ILE A 365 -1.02 -17.27 23.65
N GLY A 366 -0.19 -17.04 24.67
CA GLY A 366 0.77 -15.93 24.65
C GLY A 366 1.75 -16.06 23.49
N ILE A 367 2.01 -14.94 22.81
CA ILE A 367 2.96 -14.86 21.69
C ILE A 367 3.91 -13.67 21.89
N GLY A 368 5.16 -13.81 21.46
CA GLY A 368 6.20 -12.80 21.59
C GLY A 368 7.51 -13.34 21.03
N ILE A 369 8.58 -13.32 21.84
CA ILE A 369 9.81 -14.04 21.48
C ILE A 369 9.54 -15.55 21.47
N GLU A 370 8.80 -16.04 22.47
CA GLU A 370 8.21 -17.38 22.41
C GLU A 370 7.01 -17.35 21.47
N SER A 371 7.02 -18.20 20.46
CA SER A 371 5.89 -18.41 19.53
C SER A 371 4.62 -18.87 20.24
N GLN A 372 4.81 -19.64 21.31
CA GLN A 372 3.76 -20.22 22.12
C GLN A 372 4.19 -20.24 23.59
N ASP A 373 3.65 -19.35 24.41
CA ASP A 373 3.90 -19.35 25.85
C ASP A 373 2.95 -20.33 26.59
N PRO A 374 3.45 -21.50 27.05
CA PRO A 374 2.61 -22.50 27.71
C PRO A 374 2.04 -22.03 29.06
N GLU A 375 2.57 -20.94 29.63
CA GLU A 375 2.12 -20.36 30.90
C GLU A 375 1.00 -19.32 30.70
N LEU A 376 0.73 -18.92 29.45
CA LEU A 376 -0.33 -17.95 29.08
C LEU A 376 -1.31 -18.55 28.07
N VAL A 377 -1.94 -19.68 28.44
CA VAL A 377 -2.97 -20.33 27.60
C VAL A 377 -4.38 -19.94 28.06
N LEU A 378 -5.23 -19.48 27.15
CA LEU A 378 -6.65 -19.17 27.39
C LEU A 378 -7.49 -20.46 27.29
N ASN A 379 -7.53 -21.20 28.39
CA ASN A 379 -8.30 -22.44 28.52
C ASN A 379 -9.13 -22.45 29.81
N ALA A 380 -9.97 -23.47 30.00
CA ALA A 380 -10.86 -23.58 31.17
C ALA A 380 -10.16 -23.61 32.55
N LYS A 381 -8.84 -23.78 32.61
CA LYS A 381 -8.09 -23.97 33.86
C LYS A 381 -7.25 -22.76 34.27
N ASN A 382 -6.82 -21.94 33.31
CA ASN A 382 -5.85 -20.87 33.58
C ASN A 382 -6.48 -19.67 34.30
N THR A 383 -6.02 -19.37 35.51
CA THR A 383 -6.52 -18.25 36.33
C THR A 383 -5.73 -16.95 36.15
N ARG A 384 -4.83 -16.89 35.16
CA ARG A 384 -4.02 -15.70 34.90
C ARG A 384 -4.89 -14.53 34.45
N THR A 385 -4.61 -13.37 35.04
CA THR A 385 -5.26 -12.10 34.71
C THR A 385 -4.46 -11.39 33.61
N LEU A 386 -5.14 -10.95 32.57
CA LEU A 386 -4.55 -10.20 31.46
C LEU A 386 -4.21 -8.77 31.88
N LYS A 387 -3.11 -8.24 31.33
CA LYS A 387 -2.65 -6.86 31.51
C LYS A 387 -2.56 -6.17 30.14
N ASP A 388 -2.62 -4.85 30.12
CA ASP A 388 -2.30 -4.09 28.90
C ASP A 388 -0.86 -4.41 28.45
N GLY A 389 -0.63 -4.36 27.15
CA GLY A 389 0.65 -4.70 26.52
C GLY A 389 0.89 -6.20 26.35
N MET A 390 0.02 -7.08 26.88
CA MET A 390 0.11 -8.51 26.56
C MET A 390 -0.28 -8.78 25.12
N THR A 391 0.40 -9.74 24.48
CA THR A 391 0.13 -10.18 23.11
C THR A 391 -0.22 -11.67 23.09
N LEU A 392 -1.28 -12.02 22.36
CA LEU A 392 -1.86 -13.36 22.31
C LEU A 392 -2.12 -13.74 20.84
N ALA A 393 -1.81 -14.97 20.47
CA ALA A 393 -2.36 -15.59 19.26
C ALA A 393 -3.72 -16.18 19.62
N ILE A 394 -4.80 -15.54 19.17
CA ILE A 394 -6.18 -15.94 19.43
C ILE A 394 -6.60 -16.91 18.35
N THR A 395 -6.82 -18.17 18.71
CA THR A 395 -7.18 -19.24 17.77
C THR A 395 -8.50 -19.85 18.18
N VAL A 396 -9.54 -19.66 17.36
CA VAL A 396 -10.82 -20.36 17.51
C VAL A 396 -10.99 -21.33 16.37
N GLY A 397 -11.57 -22.51 16.65
CA GLY A 397 -11.81 -23.49 15.60
C GLY A 397 -12.81 -24.58 15.96
N PHE A 398 -13.32 -25.23 14.93
CA PHE A 398 -14.11 -26.46 15.01
C PHE A 398 -13.34 -27.58 14.30
N SER A 399 -12.96 -28.63 15.03
CA SER A 399 -12.20 -29.77 14.52
C SER A 399 -13.10 -30.94 14.17
N ASN A 400 -12.84 -31.57 13.03
CA ASN A 400 -13.44 -32.85 12.61
C ASN A 400 -14.98 -32.83 12.58
N VAL A 401 -15.58 -31.75 12.07
CA VAL A 401 -17.02 -31.64 11.89
C VAL A 401 -17.46 -32.55 10.76
N THR A 402 -18.48 -33.39 10.98
CA THR A 402 -19.03 -34.27 9.94
C THR A 402 -19.91 -33.49 8.98
N ASN A 403 -19.70 -33.66 7.68
CA ASN A 403 -20.54 -33.10 6.63
C ASN A 403 -21.60 -34.14 6.19
N PRO A 404 -22.89 -33.97 6.55
CA PRO A 404 -23.93 -34.92 6.17
C PRO A 404 -24.25 -34.91 4.67
N ASN A 405 -23.92 -33.82 3.95
CA ASN A 405 -24.20 -33.63 2.52
C ASN A 405 -22.93 -33.72 1.67
N SER A 406 -22.01 -34.62 2.05
CA SER A 406 -20.73 -34.74 1.38
C SER A 406 -20.87 -35.20 -0.08
N GLN A 407 -20.35 -34.41 -1.02
CA GLN A 407 -20.32 -34.76 -2.44
C GLN A 407 -19.26 -35.83 -2.76
N ASN A 408 -18.18 -35.91 -1.97
CA ASN A 408 -17.04 -36.80 -2.20
C ASN A 408 -16.44 -37.31 -0.88
N LYS A 409 -15.79 -38.49 -0.86
CA LYS A 409 -15.21 -39.06 0.38
C LYS A 409 -14.25 -38.12 1.12
N LYS A 410 -13.56 -37.22 0.40
CA LYS A 410 -12.64 -36.20 0.92
C LYS A 410 -13.34 -34.99 1.58
N SER A 411 -14.65 -34.84 1.39
CA SER A 411 -15.48 -33.77 1.97
C SER A 411 -16.35 -34.25 3.14
N ASN A 412 -16.17 -35.51 3.60
CA ASN A 412 -16.97 -36.11 4.67
C ASN A 412 -16.75 -35.44 6.03
N THR A 413 -15.54 -34.95 6.27
CA THR A 413 -15.16 -34.25 7.49
C THR A 413 -14.44 -32.97 7.12
N TYR A 414 -14.71 -31.89 7.85
CA TYR A 414 -14.02 -30.62 7.67
C TYR A 414 -13.66 -29.99 9.01
N SER A 415 -12.73 -29.05 8.98
CA SER A 415 -12.40 -28.23 10.14
C SER A 415 -12.35 -26.77 9.74
N LEU A 416 -12.73 -25.88 10.65
CA LEU A 416 -12.68 -24.43 10.45
C LEU A 416 -11.80 -23.82 11.53
N VAL A 417 -11.01 -22.81 11.18
CA VAL A 417 -10.13 -22.08 12.10
C VAL A 417 -9.97 -20.63 11.67
N ILE A 418 -9.91 -19.76 12.68
CA ILE A 418 -9.49 -18.37 12.56
C ILE A 418 -8.43 -18.15 13.63
N SER A 419 -7.25 -17.68 13.24
CA SER A 419 -6.20 -17.29 14.17
C SER A 419 -5.67 -15.90 13.85
N ASP A 420 -5.53 -15.07 14.89
CA ASP A 420 -5.02 -13.71 14.78
C ASP A 420 -4.05 -13.36 15.91
N THR A 421 -3.06 -12.53 15.61
CA THR A 421 -2.18 -11.95 16.64
C THR A 421 -2.80 -10.68 17.19
N VAL A 422 -3.07 -10.66 18.49
CA VAL A 422 -3.88 -9.63 19.15
C VAL A 422 -3.16 -9.09 20.39
N ARG A 423 -3.06 -7.77 20.49
CA ARG A 423 -2.63 -7.08 21.71
C ARG A 423 -3.84 -6.85 22.63
N VAL A 424 -3.71 -7.13 23.92
CA VAL A 424 -4.70 -6.76 24.94
C VAL A 424 -4.71 -5.24 25.09
N GLY A 425 -5.91 -4.63 25.01
CA GLY A 425 -6.09 -3.18 25.15
C GLY A 425 -7.35 -2.83 25.96
N ASP A 426 -7.46 -1.57 26.37
CA ASP A 426 -8.52 -1.11 27.28
C ASP A 426 -9.95 -1.25 26.71
N GLU A 427 -10.10 -1.02 25.40
CA GLU A 427 -11.38 -1.14 24.69
C GLU A 427 -11.66 -2.56 24.18
N GLY A 428 -10.71 -3.48 24.35
CA GLY A 428 -10.69 -4.83 23.78
C GLY A 428 -9.36 -5.11 23.10
N GLY A 429 -9.25 -6.30 22.50
CA GLY A 429 -8.07 -6.71 21.77
C GLY A 429 -7.87 -5.91 20.47
N LEU A 430 -6.65 -5.44 20.24
CA LEU A 430 -6.19 -4.81 19.00
C LEU A 430 -5.59 -5.87 18.08
N VAL A 431 -6.26 -6.15 16.97
CA VAL A 431 -5.83 -7.18 16.01
C VAL A 431 -4.74 -6.64 15.10
N PHE A 432 -3.52 -7.18 15.20
CA PHE A 432 -2.39 -6.77 14.37
C PHE A 432 -2.38 -7.43 12.99
N THR A 433 -3.03 -8.59 12.85
CA THR A 433 -3.19 -9.35 11.59
C THR A 433 -4.46 -9.00 10.81
N LYS A 434 -5.08 -7.84 11.11
CA LYS A 434 -6.37 -7.41 10.54
C LYS A 434 -6.38 -7.27 9.01
N ASP A 435 -5.21 -7.15 8.39
CA ASP A 435 -5.05 -6.98 6.95
C ASP A 435 -5.28 -8.32 6.19
N ALA A 436 -5.35 -9.46 6.89
CA ALA A 436 -5.84 -10.72 6.34
C ALA A 436 -7.35 -10.83 6.63
N ALA A 437 -8.16 -10.90 5.58
CA ALA A 437 -9.61 -10.83 5.69
C ALA A 437 -10.20 -12.05 6.42
N THR A 438 -11.36 -11.87 7.06
CA THR A 438 -12.06 -12.92 7.84
C THR A 438 -13.58 -12.93 7.63
N ASP A 439 -14.10 -11.93 6.93
CA ASP A 439 -15.51 -11.88 6.56
C ASP A 439 -15.81 -12.98 5.54
N LEU A 440 -17.03 -13.51 5.58
CA LEU A 440 -17.41 -14.64 4.73
C LEU A 440 -17.33 -14.29 3.24
N GLU A 441 -17.59 -13.04 2.88
CA GLU A 441 -17.63 -12.57 1.49
C GLU A 441 -16.25 -12.64 0.83
N THR A 442 -15.17 -12.39 1.58
CA THR A 442 -13.80 -12.46 1.06
C THR A 442 -13.17 -13.86 1.11
N VAL A 443 -13.61 -14.73 2.00
CA VAL A 443 -13.01 -16.07 2.16
C VAL A 443 -13.81 -17.19 1.48
N ALA A 444 -15.02 -16.89 0.99
CA ALA A 444 -15.84 -17.83 0.23
C ALA A 444 -15.66 -17.61 -1.28
N PHE A 445 -15.42 -18.70 -2.01
CA PHE A 445 -15.21 -18.75 -3.44
C PHE A 445 -16.26 -19.69 -4.05
N PHE A 446 -16.83 -19.32 -5.18
CA PHE A 446 -17.85 -20.09 -5.88
C PHE A 446 -17.40 -20.35 -7.31
N PHE A 447 -17.27 -21.63 -7.71
CA PHE A 447 -16.75 -22.03 -9.03
C PHE A 447 -17.75 -22.86 -9.83
N ASN A 448 -18.91 -23.19 -9.27
CA ASN A 448 -19.99 -23.84 -9.99
C ASN A 448 -21.11 -22.86 -10.34
N ASP A 449 -21.31 -22.60 -11.63
CA ASP A 449 -22.55 -22.06 -12.22
C ASP A 449 -23.70 -23.09 -12.10
N GLU A 450 -24.05 -23.51 -10.89
CA GLU A 450 -25.43 -23.91 -10.66
C GLU A 450 -26.23 -22.62 -10.56
N GLU A 451 -26.97 -22.28 -11.62
CA GLU A 451 -28.03 -21.26 -11.60
C GLU A 451 -28.87 -21.44 -10.33
N GLU A 452 -28.62 -20.63 -9.30
CA GLU A 452 -29.46 -20.61 -8.11
C GLU A 452 -30.83 -20.08 -8.56
N ALA A 453 -31.78 -21.01 -8.69
CA ALA A 453 -33.13 -20.72 -9.10
C ALA A 453 -33.70 -19.54 -8.28
N PRO A 454 -34.28 -18.51 -8.91
CA PRO A 454 -34.79 -17.35 -8.18
C PRO A 454 -35.84 -17.79 -7.18
N ALA A 455 -35.64 -17.44 -5.91
CA ALA A 455 -36.55 -17.75 -4.82
C ALA A 455 -38.00 -17.30 -5.16
N PRO A 456 -39.03 -18.10 -4.82
CA PRO A 456 -40.39 -17.82 -5.22
C PRO A 456 -40.89 -16.51 -4.58
N LYS A 457 -41.20 -15.52 -5.43
CA LYS A 457 -41.90 -14.29 -5.02
C LYS A 457 -43.24 -14.66 -4.39
N LYS A 458 -43.45 -14.23 -3.14
CA LYS A 458 -44.77 -14.27 -2.48
C LYS A 458 -45.76 -13.40 -3.26
N GLU A 459 -46.78 -14.04 -3.83
CA GLU A 459 -47.91 -13.40 -4.50
C GLU A 459 -48.71 -12.51 -3.54
N LYS A 460 -48.86 -11.23 -3.90
CA LYS A 460 -49.97 -10.39 -3.43
C LYS A 460 -51.16 -10.60 -4.38
N LYS A 461 -52.26 -11.17 -3.87
CA LYS A 461 -53.56 -11.25 -4.54
C LYS A 461 -54.13 -9.87 -4.84
N GLN A 462 -54.64 -9.65 -6.06
CA GLN A 462 -55.96 -9.07 -6.36
C GLN A 462 -56.27 -9.03 -7.89
N PRO A 463 -57.54 -8.84 -8.34
CA PRO A 463 -58.24 -9.88 -9.11
C PRO A 463 -58.56 -9.54 -10.58
N GLY A 464 -58.65 -10.61 -11.39
CA GLY A 464 -59.68 -10.88 -12.40
C GLY A 464 -59.99 -9.85 -13.49
N ARG A 465 -59.56 -10.13 -14.72
CA ARG A 465 -60.46 -10.12 -15.89
C ARG A 465 -59.89 -10.86 -17.09
N SER A 466 -60.80 -11.59 -17.72
CA SER A 466 -60.73 -12.48 -18.88
C SER A 466 -60.30 -11.81 -20.20
N SER A 467 -59.57 -12.54 -21.05
CA SER A 467 -60.04 -12.98 -22.39
C SER A 467 -58.97 -13.72 -23.20
N ALA A 468 -59.20 -15.02 -23.35
CA ALA A 468 -59.01 -15.94 -24.48
C ALA A 468 -58.20 -15.60 -25.77
N ILE A 469 -57.72 -16.70 -26.39
CA ILE A 469 -57.34 -16.95 -27.80
C ILE A 469 -55.84 -16.70 -28.11
N ALA A 470 -55.03 -17.58 -28.74
CA ALA A 470 -55.14 -18.98 -29.12
C ALA A 470 -53.74 -19.51 -29.54
N GLN A 471 -53.50 -20.80 -29.25
CA GLN A 471 -52.81 -21.82 -30.05
C GLN A 471 -51.44 -21.51 -30.69
N LYS A 472 -50.41 -22.28 -30.31
CA LYS A 472 -50.03 -23.53 -31.00
C LYS A 472 -48.96 -24.32 -30.25
N ASN A 473 -49.24 -25.61 -30.06
CA ASN A 473 -48.30 -26.65 -29.68
C ASN A 473 -47.29 -26.90 -30.80
N THR A 474 -46.02 -27.06 -30.46
CA THR A 474 -45.13 -28.07 -31.08
C THR A 474 -44.13 -28.57 -30.03
N LEU A 475 -44.27 -29.85 -29.70
CA LEU A 475 -43.30 -30.66 -28.98
C LEU A 475 -42.05 -30.87 -29.84
N ALA A 476 -40.87 -30.61 -29.30
CA ALA A 476 -39.59 -31.11 -29.81
C ALA A 476 -38.65 -31.43 -28.64
N THR A 477 -38.73 -32.69 -28.22
CA THR A 477 -37.67 -33.63 -27.83
C THR A 477 -36.22 -33.12 -27.85
N ARG A 478 -35.52 -33.33 -26.73
CA ARG A 478 -34.08 -33.67 -26.51
C ARG A 478 -32.98 -32.91 -27.26
N LEU A 479 -31.93 -32.58 -26.48
CA LEU A 479 -30.59 -32.05 -26.83
C LEU A 479 -30.49 -30.51 -26.75
N ARG A 480 -29.99 -30.01 -25.62
CA ARG A 480 -29.66 -28.58 -25.41
C ARG A 480 -28.40 -28.42 -24.55
N GLY A 481 -27.31 -29.01 -25.02
CA GLY A 481 -25.94 -28.78 -24.50
C GLY A 481 -24.95 -28.25 -25.55
N GLU A 482 -25.34 -28.21 -26.83
CA GLU A 482 -24.42 -27.87 -27.94
C GLU A 482 -24.76 -26.55 -28.65
N ARG A 483 -25.74 -25.78 -28.16
CA ARG A 483 -26.23 -24.57 -28.86
C ARG A 483 -25.74 -23.25 -28.28
N THR A 484 -25.07 -23.27 -27.13
CA THR A 484 -24.52 -22.05 -26.51
C THR A 484 -23.09 -21.78 -26.97
N THR A 485 -22.29 -22.82 -27.24
CA THR A 485 -20.93 -22.70 -27.79
C THR A 485 -20.92 -22.20 -29.24
N VAL A 486 -21.82 -22.72 -30.08
CA VAL A 486 -21.95 -22.25 -31.48
C VAL A 486 -22.47 -20.80 -31.57
N GLN A 487 -23.29 -20.36 -30.62
CA GLN A 487 -23.79 -18.97 -30.57
C GLN A 487 -22.73 -17.96 -30.10
N ASN A 488 -21.72 -18.39 -29.33
CA ASN A 488 -20.62 -17.50 -28.91
C ASN A 488 -19.59 -17.31 -30.03
N GLU A 489 -19.23 -18.39 -30.75
CA GLU A 489 -18.32 -18.29 -31.90
C GLU A 489 -18.92 -17.45 -33.05
N GLU A 490 -20.22 -17.55 -33.31
CA GLU A 490 -20.89 -16.77 -34.35
C GLU A 490 -20.93 -15.27 -34.01
N LYS A 491 -21.15 -14.93 -32.73
CA LYS A 491 -21.11 -13.55 -32.24
C LYS A 491 -19.70 -12.96 -32.28
N GLU A 492 -18.69 -13.75 -31.91
CA GLU A 492 -17.30 -13.32 -31.92
C GLU A 492 -16.81 -13.05 -33.34
N ARG A 493 -17.13 -13.93 -34.30
CA ARG A 493 -16.82 -13.70 -35.73
C ARG A 493 -17.54 -12.46 -36.28
N ALA A 494 -18.82 -12.27 -35.95
CA ALA A 494 -19.55 -11.08 -36.36
C ALA A 494 -18.92 -9.79 -35.80
N ARG A 495 -18.43 -9.82 -34.55
CA ARG A 495 -17.71 -8.70 -33.93
C ARG A 495 -16.38 -8.42 -34.64
N GLN A 496 -15.60 -9.46 -34.94
CA GLN A 496 -14.34 -9.32 -35.69
C GLN A 496 -14.55 -8.72 -37.09
N GLU A 497 -15.57 -9.17 -37.81
CA GLU A 497 -15.91 -8.61 -39.13
C GLU A 497 -16.32 -7.13 -39.04
N HIS A 498 -17.17 -6.78 -38.07
CA HIS A 498 -17.60 -5.40 -37.84
C HIS A 498 -16.43 -4.48 -37.46
N GLN A 499 -15.55 -4.92 -36.56
CA GLN A 499 -14.35 -4.18 -36.18
C GLN A 499 -13.40 -3.97 -37.37
N ARG A 500 -13.25 -4.97 -38.23
CA ARG A 500 -12.47 -4.82 -39.47
C ARG A 500 -13.06 -3.77 -40.41
N GLU A 501 -14.39 -3.70 -40.55
CA GLU A 501 -15.07 -2.66 -41.32
C GLU A 501 -14.86 -1.26 -40.71
N LEU A 502 -14.90 -1.14 -39.38
CA LEU A 502 -14.65 0.12 -38.66
C LEU A 502 -13.22 0.62 -38.87
N HIS A 503 -12.21 -0.26 -38.74
CA HIS A 503 -10.81 0.08 -39.03
C HIS A 503 -10.62 0.55 -40.47
N GLN A 504 -11.24 -0.12 -41.46
CA GLN A 504 -11.18 0.30 -42.87
C GLN A 504 -11.86 1.65 -43.13
N LYS A 505 -13.01 1.89 -42.49
CA LYS A 505 -13.72 3.17 -42.58
C LYS A 505 -12.85 4.31 -42.04
N LYS A 506 -12.20 4.10 -40.89
CA LYS A 506 -11.30 5.08 -40.27
C LYS A 506 -10.05 5.35 -41.08
N GLN A 507 -9.46 4.31 -41.66
CA GLN A 507 -8.34 4.43 -42.57
C GLN A 507 -8.68 5.32 -43.78
N LYS A 508 -9.88 5.12 -44.36
CA LYS A 508 -10.37 5.94 -45.46
C LYS A 508 -10.65 7.38 -45.05
N GLU A 509 -11.29 7.59 -43.89
CA GLU A 509 -11.54 8.93 -43.34
C GLU A 509 -10.23 9.70 -43.07
N GLY A 510 -9.19 9.02 -42.57
CA GLY A 510 -7.87 9.59 -42.37
C GLY A 510 -7.20 10.05 -43.67
N LEU A 511 -7.21 9.19 -44.70
CA LEU A 511 -6.68 9.51 -46.03
C LEU A 511 -7.46 10.64 -46.73
N GLU A 512 -8.77 10.76 -46.49
CA GLU A 512 -9.58 11.85 -47.03
C GLU A 512 -9.34 13.18 -46.28
N LYS A 513 -9.13 13.11 -44.96
CA LYS A 513 -8.94 14.29 -44.10
C LYS A 513 -7.55 14.90 -44.22
N TYR A 514 -6.51 14.08 -44.27
CA TYR A 514 -5.13 14.50 -44.41
C TYR A 514 -4.70 14.24 -45.85
N GLY A 515 -4.65 15.27 -46.68
CA GLY A 515 -4.22 15.18 -48.09
C GLY A 515 -2.71 15.38 -48.28
N LYS A 516 -2.21 15.07 -49.48
CA LYS A 516 -0.78 15.30 -49.86
C LYS A 516 -0.43 16.78 -49.69
N GLY A 517 0.24 17.13 -48.60
CA GLY A 517 0.62 18.51 -48.25
C GLY A 517 0.13 19.00 -46.88
N THR A 518 -0.52 18.16 -46.08
CA THR A 518 -0.80 18.46 -44.68
C THR A 518 0.51 18.31 -43.89
N GLY A 519 1.22 19.43 -43.65
CA GLY A 519 2.44 19.45 -42.84
C GLY A 519 2.18 19.11 -41.37
N SER A 520 3.23 19.17 -40.54
CA SER A 520 3.11 18.88 -39.10
C SER A 520 1.96 19.63 -38.44
N LEU A 521 1.13 18.90 -37.68
CA LEU A 521 0.01 19.46 -36.91
C LEU A 521 0.50 20.34 -35.75
N ASN A 522 1.77 20.18 -35.37
CA ASN A 522 2.49 21.15 -34.56
C ASN A 522 2.79 22.36 -35.43
N GLY A 523 1.82 23.28 -35.51
CA GLY A 523 2.14 24.66 -35.82
C GLY A 523 3.19 25.10 -34.82
N VAL A 524 4.46 25.15 -35.26
CA VAL A 524 5.58 25.59 -34.44
C VAL A 524 5.31 27.05 -34.06
N GLU A 525 4.58 27.27 -32.97
CA GLU A 525 4.76 28.48 -32.19
C GLU A 525 6.18 28.37 -31.63
N GLU A 526 7.16 28.81 -32.43
CA GLU A 526 8.49 29.08 -31.92
C GLU A 526 8.29 29.96 -30.69
N LYS A 527 8.60 29.42 -29.51
CA LYS A 527 8.59 30.21 -28.28
C LYS A 527 9.53 31.37 -28.51
N LYS A 528 9.00 32.56 -28.80
CA LYS A 528 9.83 33.74 -29.05
C LYS A 528 10.64 34.03 -27.81
N PHE A 529 11.96 34.07 -27.95
CA PHE A 529 12.85 34.48 -26.88
C PHE A 529 12.43 35.86 -26.35
N LYS A 530 12.12 35.93 -25.05
CA LYS A 530 11.92 37.21 -24.37
C LYS A 530 13.28 37.73 -23.94
N ARG A 531 13.76 38.78 -24.60
CA ARG A 531 14.99 39.48 -24.21
C ARG A 531 14.75 40.22 -22.88
N PHE A 532 15.51 39.85 -21.86
CA PHE A 532 15.46 40.47 -20.55
C PHE A 532 16.59 41.49 -20.41
N ASP A 533 16.24 42.77 -20.26
CA ASP A 533 17.21 43.84 -20.03
C ASP A 533 17.27 44.16 -18.53
N SER A 534 18.44 43.98 -17.90
CA SER A 534 18.66 44.36 -16.49
C SER A 534 18.66 45.87 -16.29
N TYR A 535 19.46 46.60 -17.07
CA TYR A 535 19.55 48.07 -17.02
C TYR A 535 19.72 48.60 -18.44
N LYS A 536 19.05 49.70 -18.76
CA LYS A 536 19.12 50.34 -20.09
C LYS A 536 20.15 51.45 -20.16
N ARG A 537 20.52 52.03 -19.01
CA ARG A 537 21.44 53.17 -18.89
C ARG A 537 22.24 53.08 -17.59
N ASP A 538 23.44 53.66 -17.61
CA ASP A 538 24.40 53.60 -16.50
C ASP A 538 23.89 54.32 -15.21
N ASP A 539 23.00 55.30 -15.35
CA ASP A 539 22.39 56.05 -14.25
C ASP A 539 21.38 55.21 -13.43
N GLN A 540 20.99 54.04 -13.94
CA GLN A 540 20.06 53.12 -13.28
C GLN A 540 20.75 52.17 -12.28
N PHE A 541 22.08 52.11 -12.25
CA PHE A 541 22.80 51.26 -11.30
C PHE A 541 22.60 51.74 -9.84
N PRO A 542 22.38 50.81 -8.88
CA PRO A 542 22.34 51.18 -7.47
C PRO A 542 23.64 51.88 -7.03
N THR A 543 23.53 52.95 -6.23
CA THR A 543 24.70 53.73 -5.76
C THR A 543 25.71 52.90 -4.98
N LYS A 544 25.25 51.84 -4.30
CA LYS A 544 26.07 50.87 -3.55
C LYS A 544 27.00 50.03 -4.43
N VAL A 545 26.82 50.01 -5.75
CA VAL A 545 27.64 49.24 -6.70
C VAL A 545 29.11 49.67 -6.66
N ARG A 546 29.40 50.91 -6.20
CA ARG A 546 30.77 51.41 -5.99
C ARG A 546 31.57 50.62 -4.94
N GLU A 547 30.90 49.88 -4.06
CA GLU A 547 31.55 49.07 -3.02
C GLU A 547 32.10 47.73 -3.55
N LEU A 548 31.86 47.39 -4.82
CA LEU A 548 32.31 46.13 -5.47
C LEU A 548 31.91 44.88 -4.69
N VAL A 549 30.66 44.87 -4.24
CA VAL A 549 30.03 43.77 -3.50
C VAL A 549 28.86 43.20 -4.29
N VAL A 550 28.47 41.95 -4.03
CA VAL A 550 27.27 41.36 -4.63
C VAL A 550 26.04 42.09 -4.09
N ILE A 551 25.22 42.62 -4.99
CA ILE A 551 24.01 43.40 -4.68
C ILE A 551 22.84 42.81 -5.45
N LEU A 552 21.70 42.77 -4.79
CA LEU A 552 20.43 42.40 -5.39
C LEU A 552 19.58 43.65 -5.58
N ASP A 553 19.24 43.98 -6.83
CA ASP A 553 18.28 45.02 -7.15
C ASP A 553 16.91 44.39 -7.39
N GLN A 554 15.99 44.64 -6.46
CA GLN A 554 14.63 44.12 -6.52
C GLN A 554 13.78 44.85 -7.57
N GLN A 555 14.04 46.14 -7.82
CA GLN A 555 13.28 46.93 -8.79
C GLN A 555 13.64 46.53 -10.22
N ALA A 556 14.94 46.33 -10.48
CA ALA A 556 15.45 45.90 -11.77
C ALA A 556 15.47 44.36 -11.95
N GLN A 557 14.97 43.61 -10.96
CA GLN A 557 14.97 42.14 -10.92
C GLN A 557 16.33 41.52 -11.34
N SER A 558 17.42 42.09 -10.83
CA SER A 558 18.77 41.78 -11.29
C SER A 558 19.79 41.69 -10.15
N VAL A 559 20.71 40.72 -10.25
CA VAL A 559 21.87 40.57 -9.37
C VAL A 559 23.06 41.27 -10.00
N VAL A 560 23.69 42.20 -9.29
CA VAL A 560 24.93 42.85 -9.71
C VAL A 560 26.11 42.18 -9.02
N CYS A 561 26.99 41.58 -9.83
CA CYS A 561 28.12 40.79 -9.40
C CYS A 561 29.45 41.51 -9.74
N PRO A 562 30.41 41.61 -8.81
CA PRO A 562 31.72 42.17 -9.10
C PRO A 562 32.62 41.15 -9.81
N ILE A 563 32.81 41.27 -11.12
CA ILE A 563 33.71 40.42 -11.91
C ILE A 563 34.98 41.20 -12.23
N MET A 564 36.12 40.77 -11.67
CA MET A 564 37.42 41.40 -11.90
C MET A 564 37.42 42.93 -11.72
N GLY A 565 36.73 43.42 -10.67
CA GLY A 565 36.61 44.84 -10.36
C GLY A 565 35.56 45.61 -11.19
N ARG A 566 34.73 44.93 -11.98
CA ARG A 566 33.63 45.52 -12.75
C ARG A 566 32.28 45.03 -12.26
N PRO A 567 31.29 45.91 -12.06
CA PRO A 567 29.94 45.49 -11.70
C PRO A 567 29.19 45.00 -12.94
N VAL A 568 28.86 43.70 -12.96
CA VAL A 568 28.15 43.06 -14.07
C VAL A 568 26.75 42.66 -13.61
N PRO A 569 25.68 43.21 -14.21
CA PRO A 569 24.32 42.86 -13.86
C PRO A 569 23.85 41.59 -14.58
N PHE A 570 23.09 40.76 -13.86
CA PHE A 570 22.45 39.54 -14.36
C PHE A 570 20.98 39.52 -13.98
N HIS A 571 20.09 39.39 -14.95
CA HIS A 571 18.65 39.30 -14.69
C HIS A 571 18.29 37.99 -13.97
N LEU A 572 17.36 38.01 -13.03
CA LEU A 572 16.98 36.82 -12.25
C LEU A 572 16.50 35.66 -13.12
N ASN A 573 15.83 35.95 -14.24
CA ASN A 573 15.40 34.92 -15.21
C ASN A 573 16.55 34.19 -15.89
N THR A 574 17.79 34.68 -15.82
CA THR A 574 18.98 33.99 -16.35
C THR A 574 19.68 33.14 -15.28
N ILE A 575 19.22 33.18 -14.03
CA ILE A 575 19.81 32.47 -12.90
C ILE A 575 19.03 31.19 -12.62
N LYS A 576 19.71 30.06 -12.56
CA LYS A 576 19.14 28.74 -12.21
C LYS A 576 18.87 28.63 -10.72
N ASN A 577 19.87 28.86 -9.88
CA ASN A 577 19.72 28.91 -8.43
C ASN A 577 20.94 29.60 -7.81
N ALA A 578 20.84 29.97 -6.54
CA ALA A 578 21.96 30.48 -5.75
C ALA A 578 22.04 29.72 -4.43
N SER A 579 23.22 29.23 -4.06
CA SER A 579 23.45 28.46 -2.84
C SER A 579 24.70 28.95 -2.10
N THR A 580 24.71 28.79 -0.78
CA THR A 580 25.87 29.11 0.06
C THR A 580 26.49 27.85 0.68
N THR A 581 27.81 27.78 0.68
CA THR A 581 28.58 26.69 1.32
C THR A 581 29.55 27.29 2.33
N ASN A 582 29.61 26.72 3.54
CA ASN A 582 30.52 27.19 4.59
C ASN A 582 31.83 26.39 4.52
N GLU A 583 32.96 27.09 4.42
CA GLU A 583 34.32 26.56 4.34
C GLU A 583 35.17 27.18 5.47
N GLY A 584 34.99 26.69 6.70
CA GLY A 584 35.69 27.20 7.88
C GLY A 584 35.35 28.67 8.18
N GLU A 585 36.34 29.56 8.12
CA GLU A 585 36.17 31.01 8.34
C GLU A 585 35.57 31.77 7.14
N PHE A 586 35.32 31.09 6.02
CA PHE A 586 34.81 31.70 4.80
C PHE A 586 33.50 31.04 4.36
N THR A 587 32.61 31.82 3.75
CA THR A 587 31.39 31.35 3.10
C THR A 587 31.47 31.63 1.60
N SER A 588 31.20 30.60 0.80
CA SER A 588 31.18 30.61 -0.65
C SER A 588 29.73 30.72 -1.16
N LEU A 589 29.36 31.83 -1.80
CA LEU A 589 28.10 32.00 -2.54
C LEU A 589 28.29 31.55 -3.98
N ARG A 590 27.64 30.46 -4.38
CA ARG A 590 27.59 29.97 -5.75
C ARG A 590 26.28 30.40 -6.41
N ILE A 591 26.36 31.11 -7.53
CA ILE A 591 25.23 31.48 -8.38
C ILE A 591 25.36 30.67 -9.68
N ASN A 592 24.40 29.78 -9.93
CA ASN A 592 24.35 28.99 -11.15
C ASN A 592 23.42 29.67 -12.16
N PHE A 593 23.84 29.75 -13.41
CA PHE A 593 23.11 30.40 -14.49
C PHE A 593 22.48 29.36 -15.42
N LEU A 594 21.46 29.79 -16.16
CA LEU A 594 20.86 29.00 -17.23
C LEU A 594 21.80 29.02 -18.43
N SER A 595 22.13 27.84 -18.93
CA SER A 595 22.93 27.64 -20.13
C SER A 595 22.31 26.53 -20.98
N PRO A 596 22.38 26.60 -22.32
CA PRO A 596 21.99 25.50 -23.20
C PRO A 596 22.66 24.18 -22.77
N GLY A 597 21.91 23.08 -22.82
CA GLY A 597 22.40 21.74 -22.44
C GLY A 597 22.45 21.44 -20.94
N GLN A 598 21.99 22.34 -20.06
CA GLN A 598 21.84 22.05 -18.62
C GLN A 598 20.43 21.54 -18.26
N GLY A 599 20.21 20.23 -18.32
CA GLY A 599 19.05 19.61 -17.68
C GLY A 599 18.77 18.18 -18.14
N VAL A 600 19.02 17.23 -17.23
CA VAL A 600 18.30 15.95 -17.15
C VAL A 600 16.80 16.31 -16.97
N GLY A 601 15.93 15.83 -17.84
CA GLY A 601 14.46 15.91 -17.69
C GLY A 601 13.72 17.15 -18.22
N ARG A 602 14.37 18.13 -18.86
CA ARG A 602 13.69 19.17 -19.66
C ARG A 602 14.58 19.61 -20.83
N LYS A 603 14.81 18.70 -21.77
CA LYS A 603 15.16 19.11 -23.13
C LYS A 603 13.87 19.67 -23.75
N ASP A 604 14.04 20.81 -24.41
CA ASP A 604 13.03 21.62 -25.09
C ASP A 604 12.29 22.65 -24.22
N ASP A 605 12.31 23.89 -24.73
CA ASP A 605 11.49 25.04 -24.33
C ASP A 605 11.97 26.04 -23.27
N GLN A 606 13.28 26.33 -23.22
CA GLN A 606 13.67 27.72 -23.01
C GLN A 606 14.33 28.28 -24.27
N PRO A 607 13.65 29.16 -25.02
CA PRO A 607 14.27 29.80 -26.17
C PRO A 607 15.48 30.62 -25.67
N PHE A 608 16.55 30.63 -26.46
CA PHE A 608 17.70 31.52 -26.29
C PHE A 608 17.84 32.34 -27.58
N GLU A 609 18.28 33.59 -27.49
CA GLU A 609 18.53 34.43 -28.68
C GLU A 609 19.56 33.80 -29.62
N ASP A 610 20.58 33.16 -29.04
CA ASP A 610 21.62 32.40 -29.74
C ASP A 610 22.07 31.24 -28.84
N ALA A 611 21.66 30.02 -29.18
CA ALA A 611 22.05 28.81 -28.44
C ALA A 611 23.54 28.47 -28.60
N SER A 612 24.23 29.02 -29.61
CA SER A 612 25.65 28.80 -29.88
C SER A 612 26.58 29.80 -29.19
N ALA A 613 26.02 30.80 -28.50
CA ALA A 613 26.79 31.80 -27.76
C ALA A 613 27.56 31.19 -26.56
N HIS A 614 28.54 31.93 -26.03
CA HIS A 614 29.25 31.51 -24.81
C HIS A 614 28.44 31.87 -23.56
N PHE A 615 28.03 30.87 -22.80
CA PHE A 615 27.27 31.04 -21.56
C PHE A 615 28.14 30.86 -20.32
N ILE A 616 27.89 31.68 -19.29
CA ILE A 616 28.45 31.47 -17.95
C ILE A 616 27.66 30.36 -17.29
N ARG A 617 28.33 29.35 -16.74
CA ARG A 617 27.67 28.23 -16.05
C ARG A 617 27.40 28.53 -14.57
N SER A 618 28.41 29.07 -13.89
CA SER A 618 28.34 29.38 -12.46
C SER A 618 29.39 30.41 -12.07
N LEU A 619 29.06 31.29 -11.12
CA LEU A 619 30.01 32.17 -10.44
C LEU A 619 30.05 31.79 -8.96
N THR A 620 31.25 31.72 -8.38
CA THR A 620 31.44 31.45 -6.94
C THR A 620 32.18 32.61 -6.29
N PHE A 621 31.58 33.22 -5.27
CA PHE A 621 32.12 34.34 -4.51
C PHE A 621 32.45 33.90 -3.09
N ARG A 622 33.67 34.15 -2.63
CA ARG A 622 34.12 33.80 -1.28
C ARG A 622 34.19 35.04 -0.40
N SER A 623 33.59 35.00 0.79
CA SER A 623 33.58 36.11 1.77
C SER A 623 33.77 35.58 3.20
N LYS A 624 34.20 36.43 4.13
CA LYS A 624 34.20 36.13 5.58
C LYS A 624 32.85 36.44 6.25
N ASP A 625 32.00 37.22 5.59
CA ASP A 625 30.70 37.65 6.08
C ASP A 625 29.63 36.61 5.70
N LYS A 626 29.36 35.67 6.62
CA LYS A 626 28.44 34.55 6.44
C LYS A 626 26.99 35.03 6.29
N ASP A 627 26.52 35.83 7.24
CA ASP A 627 25.12 36.27 7.34
C ASP A 627 24.68 37.02 6.08
N ARG A 628 25.57 37.85 5.52
CA ARG A 628 25.29 38.60 4.29
C ARG A 628 25.14 37.69 3.07
N MET A 629 26.02 36.70 2.90
CA MET A 629 26.00 35.80 1.75
C MET A 629 24.75 34.93 1.76
N GLU A 630 24.38 34.45 2.95
CA GLU A 630 23.15 33.67 3.18
C GLU A 630 21.89 34.53 2.93
N THR A 631 21.87 35.76 3.41
CA THR A 631 20.80 36.73 3.12
C THR A 631 20.62 36.97 1.63
N ILE A 632 21.71 37.10 0.86
CA ILE A 632 21.66 37.31 -0.59
C ILE A 632 21.11 36.07 -1.31
N SER A 633 21.57 34.86 -0.96
CA SER A 633 21.06 33.60 -1.53
C SER A 633 19.56 33.41 -1.27
N ASN A 634 19.11 33.68 -0.04
CA ASN A 634 17.70 33.58 0.33
C ASN A 634 16.83 34.56 -0.46
N LYS A 635 17.25 35.82 -0.59
CA LYS A 635 16.51 36.83 -1.37
C LYS A 635 16.46 36.54 -2.87
N ILE A 636 17.54 36.00 -3.45
CA ILE A 636 17.53 35.56 -4.86
C ILE A 636 16.51 34.44 -5.04
N THR A 637 16.48 33.49 -4.11
CA THR A 637 15.57 32.34 -4.14
C THR A 637 14.11 32.77 -3.99
N GLU A 638 13.80 33.66 -3.05
CA GLU A 638 12.45 34.19 -2.80
C GLU A 638 11.88 34.93 -4.02
N MET A 639 12.64 35.85 -4.61
CA MET A 639 12.17 36.57 -5.80
C MET A 639 12.00 35.67 -7.02
N LYS A 640 12.84 34.63 -7.15
CA LYS A 640 12.67 33.65 -8.22
C LYS A 640 11.34 32.88 -8.07
N LYS A 641 10.98 32.49 -6.84
CA LYS A 641 9.67 31.86 -6.55
C LYS A 641 8.51 32.79 -6.93
N GLU A 642 8.62 34.08 -6.61
CA GLU A 642 7.58 35.07 -6.94
C GLU A 642 7.39 35.26 -8.45
N ILE A 643 8.48 35.31 -9.22
CA ILE A 643 8.43 35.42 -10.68
C ILE A 643 7.73 34.20 -11.30
N VAL A 644 8.12 32.99 -10.89
CA VAL A 644 7.51 31.74 -11.38
C VAL A 644 6.01 31.71 -11.04
N ARG A 645 5.63 32.11 -9.82
CA ARG A 645 4.22 32.20 -9.43
C ARG A 645 3.42 33.13 -10.34
N ARG A 646 3.94 34.34 -10.61
CA ARG A 646 3.27 35.34 -11.46
C ARG A 646 3.15 34.88 -12.91
N GLU A 647 4.17 34.19 -13.45
CA GLU A 647 4.10 33.62 -14.80
C GLU A 647 3.08 32.47 -14.87
N ASN A 648 3.02 31.61 -13.85
CA ASN A 648 2.05 30.53 -13.79
C ASN A 648 0.61 31.06 -13.66
N GLU A 649 0.37 32.08 -12.83
CA GLU A 649 -0.93 32.76 -12.73
C GLU A 649 -1.36 33.34 -14.09
N LYS A 650 -0.43 33.97 -14.81
CA LYS A 650 -0.71 34.52 -16.14
C LYS A 650 -1.07 33.41 -17.15
N LYS A 651 -0.32 32.31 -17.18
CA LYS A 651 -0.64 31.14 -18.04
C LYS A 651 -2.00 30.54 -17.71
N GLN A 652 -2.36 30.44 -16.42
CA GLN A 652 -3.67 29.92 -16.01
C GLN A 652 -4.84 30.79 -16.51
N LEU A 653 -4.63 32.11 -16.65
CA LEU A 653 -5.61 33.07 -17.17
C LEU A 653 -5.69 33.12 -18.70
N GLU A 654 -4.63 32.71 -19.42
CA GLU A 654 -4.57 32.80 -20.89
C GLU A 654 -5.62 31.93 -21.60
N ASP A 655 -6.00 30.78 -21.02
CA ASP A 655 -7.00 29.86 -21.59
C ASP A 655 -8.46 30.16 -21.15
N VAL A 656 -8.69 31.14 -20.28
CA VAL A 656 -10.04 31.43 -19.77
C VAL A 656 -10.75 32.36 -20.75
N VAL A 657 -11.59 31.78 -21.60
CA VAL A 657 -12.43 32.53 -22.55
C VAL A 657 -13.47 33.34 -21.79
N GLU A 658 -13.54 34.66 -22.06
CA GLU A 658 -14.60 35.52 -21.53
C GLU A 658 -15.98 35.00 -21.96
N GLN A 659 -16.83 34.69 -20.98
CA GLN A 659 -18.15 34.09 -21.19
C GLN A 659 -19.22 35.16 -21.38
N ASP A 660 -20.30 34.80 -22.08
CA ASP A 660 -21.49 35.64 -22.20
C ASP A 660 -22.14 35.90 -20.83
N LYS A 661 -22.61 37.13 -20.62
CA LYS A 661 -23.26 37.53 -19.37
C LYS A 661 -24.61 36.83 -19.20
N LEU A 662 -24.88 36.34 -18.00
CA LEU A 662 -26.13 35.67 -17.67
C LEU A 662 -27.32 36.65 -17.64
N ILE A 663 -28.38 36.32 -18.37
CA ILE A 663 -29.62 37.08 -18.47
C ILE A 663 -30.62 36.53 -17.46
N LEU A 664 -30.91 37.36 -16.46
CA LEU A 664 -31.86 37.02 -15.41
C LEU A 664 -33.29 36.88 -15.95
N ALA A 665 -33.97 35.82 -15.49
CA ALA A 665 -35.38 35.60 -15.79
C ALA A 665 -36.23 36.78 -15.27
N LYS A 666 -36.85 37.54 -16.18
CA LYS A 666 -37.76 38.65 -15.85
C LYS A 666 -39.21 38.15 -15.82
N GLY A 667 -39.87 38.25 -14.67
CA GLY A 667 -41.33 38.16 -14.55
C GLY A 667 -41.91 36.85 -13.99
N ASN A 668 -41.14 35.78 -13.87
CA ASN A 668 -41.55 34.53 -13.20
C ASN A 668 -40.47 34.14 -12.19
N ARG A 669 -40.84 33.61 -11.01
CA ARG A 669 -39.86 33.11 -10.04
C ARG A 669 -38.99 32.06 -10.73
N PRO A 670 -37.64 32.19 -10.72
CA PRO A 670 -36.78 31.19 -11.33
C PRO A 670 -37.01 29.83 -10.67
N GLN A 671 -36.82 28.76 -11.43
CA GLN A 671 -36.87 27.40 -10.88
C GLN A 671 -35.63 27.22 -10.00
N ILE A 672 -35.82 26.77 -8.76
CA ILE A 672 -34.75 26.71 -7.75
C ILE A 672 -34.59 25.27 -7.25
N LEU A 673 -33.35 24.85 -7.07
CA LEU A 673 -32.97 23.69 -6.26
C LEU A 673 -32.19 24.18 -5.04
N ASP A 674 -32.78 24.00 -3.85
CA ASP A 674 -32.21 24.45 -2.58
C ASP A 674 -31.38 23.33 -1.90
N LEU A 675 -30.52 23.72 -0.96
CA LEU A 675 -29.69 22.82 -0.15
C LEU A 675 -28.69 22.00 -0.97
N VAL A 676 -28.01 22.65 -1.91
CA VAL A 676 -27.06 22.02 -2.84
C VAL A 676 -25.64 22.47 -2.54
N PHE A 677 -24.69 21.54 -2.55
CA PHE A 677 -23.27 21.85 -2.48
C PHE A 677 -22.66 21.95 -3.88
N LEU A 678 -21.65 22.82 -4.00
CA LEU A 678 -20.90 23.05 -5.22
C LEU A 678 -19.52 22.38 -5.15
N ARG A 679 -19.11 21.72 -6.24
CA ARG A 679 -17.75 21.19 -6.47
C ARG A 679 -17.25 21.64 -7.86
N PRO A 680 -16.05 22.24 -7.98
CA PRO A 680 -15.20 22.75 -6.89
C PRO A 680 -15.91 23.87 -6.11
N GLY A 681 -15.79 23.86 -4.78
CA GLY A 681 -16.42 24.87 -3.93
C GLY A 681 -15.69 26.22 -3.98
N PHE A 682 -16.36 27.28 -3.51
CA PHE A 682 -15.69 28.55 -3.23
C PHE A 682 -14.75 28.43 -2.03
N ASP A 683 -13.77 29.35 -1.95
CA ASP A 683 -12.82 29.44 -0.83
C ASP A 683 -13.58 29.81 0.46
N GLY A 684 -13.58 28.93 1.47
CA GLY A 684 -14.29 29.14 2.74
C GLY A 684 -15.00 27.90 3.32
N LYS A 685 -15.83 28.11 4.35
CA LYS A 685 -16.61 27.03 4.99
C LYS A 685 -17.62 26.42 4.03
N ARG A 686 -17.70 25.09 4.01
CA ARG A 686 -18.66 24.32 3.21
C ARG A 686 -20.08 24.56 3.71
N VAL A 687 -20.86 25.37 2.99
CA VAL A 687 -22.26 25.66 3.30
C VAL A 687 -23.11 25.41 2.06
N PRO A 688 -24.28 24.76 2.20
CA PRO A 688 -25.15 24.53 1.06
C PRO A 688 -25.73 25.85 0.53
N GLY A 689 -25.74 26.00 -0.79
CA GLY A 689 -26.36 27.10 -1.51
C GLY A 689 -27.62 26.66 -2.25
N ARG A 690 -27.99 27.45 -3.26
CA ARG A 690 -29.11 27.15 -4.17
C ARG A 690 -28.72 27.37 -5.63
N VAL A 691 -29.30 26.57 -6.52
CA VAL A 691 -29.13 26.69 -7.98
C VAL A 691 -30.41 27.25 -8.59
N GLU A 692 -30.30 28.32 -9.36
CA GLU A 692 -31.39 29.00 -10.04
C GLU A 692 -31.25 28.84 -11.57
N ILE A 693 -32.34 28.49 -12.24
CA ILE A 693 -32.40 28.41 -13.72
C ILE A 693 -32.83 29.77 -14.28
N HIS A 694 -32.04 30.33 -15.18
CA HIS A 694 -32.30 31.60 -15.87
C HIS A 694 -32.46 31.40 -17.39
N GLN A 695 -32.58 32.49 -18.17
CA GLN A 695 -32.94 32.40 -19.58
C GLN A 695 -31.86 31.72 -20.43
N ASN A 696 -30.58 32.04 -20.18
CA ASN A 696 -29.44 31.57 -20.95
C ASN A 696 -28.40 30.81 -20.10
N GLY A 697 -28.77 30.34 -18.91
CA GLY A 697 -27.84 29.60 -18.06
C GLY A 697 -28.33 29.34 -16.64
N LEU A 698 -27.41 28.87 -15.82
CA LEU A 698 -27.59 28.55 -14.40
C LEU A 698 -26.83 29.54 -13.53
N ARG A 699 -27.40 29.84 -12.36
CA ARG A 699 -26.72 30.59 -11.31
C ARG A 699 -26.74 29.82 -10.01
N TYR A 700 -25.57 29.55 -9.45
CA TYR A 700 -25.45 29.09 -8.07
C TYR A 700 -25.20 30.28 -7.15
N VAL A 701 -25.99 30.38 -6.08
CA VAL A 701 -25.87 31.44 -5.07
C VAL A 701 -25.49 30.82 -3.74
N HIS A 702 -24.31 31.18 -3.22
CA HIS A 702 -23.84 30.71 -1.92
C HIS A 702 -24.55 31.43 -0.77
N HIS A 703 -25.09 30.68 0.21
CA HIS A 703 -26.01 31.21 1.22
C HIS A 703 -25.36 32.21 2.20
N GLN A 704 -24.06 32.08 2.51
CA GLN A 704 -23.38 32.95 3.50
C GLN A 704 -22.54 34.07 2.87
N THR A 705 -21.86 33.80 1.77
CA THR A 705 -20.86 34.73 1.19
C THR A 705 -21.41 35.59 0.05
N ASN A 706 -22.67 35.36 -0.37
CA ASN A 706 -23.26 35.97 -1.58
C ASN A 706 -22.41 35.81 -2.86
N GLN A 707 -21.42 34.92 -2.86
CA GLN A 707 -20.68 34.57 -4.07
C GLN A 707 -21.60 33.83 -5.03
N MET A 708 -21.48 34.18 -6.30
CA MET A 708 -22.30 33.65 -7.38
C MET A 708 -21.42 32.96 -8.40
N LEU A 709 -21.83 31.78 -8.84
CA LEU A 709 -21.24 31.11 -10.01
C LEU A 709 -22.29 31.14 -11.11
N GLU A 710 -21.92 31.68 -12.26
CA GLU A 710 -22.78 31.74 -13.44
C GLU A 710 -22.24 30.79 -14.50
N VAL A 711 -23.11 29.91 -15.01
CA VAL A 711 -22.78 28.94 -16.04
C VAL A 711 -23.73 29.13 -17.21
N PRO A 712 -23.30 29.76 -18.32
CA PRO A 712 -24.15 29.94 -19.49
C PRO A 712 -24.40 28.59 -20.18
N PHE A 713 -25.61 28.39 -20.74
CA PHE A 713 -25.95 27.16 -21.45
C PHE A 713 -25.09 26.94 -22.69
N SER A 714 -24.63 28.02 -23.34
CA SER A 714 -23.74 27.96 -24.51
C SER A 714 -22.40 27.28 -24.23
N ASN A 715 -21.95 27.24 -22.97
CA ASN A 715 -20.68 26.62 -22.59
C ASN A 715 -20.85 25.22 -21.99
N ILE A 716 -22.09 24.74 -21.83
CA ILE A 716 -22.34 23.38 -21.32
C ILE A 716 -22.23 22.41 -22.48
N LYS A 717 -21.31 21.43 -22.34
CA LYS A 717 -21.16 20.34 -23.30
C LYS A 717 -22.03 19.15 -22.94
N HIS A 718 -21.94 18.70 -21.68
CA HIS A 718 -22.72 17.56 -21.18
C HIS A 718 -23.38 17.86 -19.83
N LEU A 719 -24.61 17.37 -19.67
CA LEU A 719 -25.39 17.47 -18.44
C LEU A 719 -25.75 16.07 -17.95
N PHE A 720 -25.18 15.66 -16.83
CA PHE A 720 -25.40 14.33 -16.26
C PHE A 720 -26.26 14.40 -14.99
N PHE A 721 -27.10 13.40 -14.81
CA PHE A 721 -27.80 13.13 -13.56
C PHE A 721 -27.42 11.73 -13.06
N GLN A 722 -26.85 11.64 -11.86
CA GLN A 722 -26.52 10.37 -11.21
C GLN A 722 -27.35 10.21 -9.91
N PRO A 723 -28.16 9.14 -9.81
CA PRO A 723 -29.00 8.89 -8.64
C PRO A 723 -28.18 8.38 -7.44
N SER A 724 -28.70 8.58 -6.22
CA SER A 724 -28.09 8.14 -4.94
C SER A 724 -28.23 6.64 -4.64
N GLU A 725 -28.62 5.84 -5.63
CA GLU A 725 -28.64 4.38 -5.52
C GLU A 725 -27.20 3.83 -5.36
N HIS A 726 -26.92 3.10 -4.28
CA HIS A 726 -25.57 2.60 -3.93
C HIS A 726 -24.50 3.70 -3.71
N GLU A 727 -24.90 4.96 -3.65
CA GLU A 727 -24.02 6.12 -3.46
C GLU A 727 -24.54 7.01 -2.32
N LEU A 728 -23.65 7.73 -1.65
CA LEU A 728 -24.04 8.60 -0.52
C LEU A 728 -24.59 9.96 -0.96
N ILE A 729 -24.42 10.32 -2.23
CA ILE A 729 -24.78 11.63 -2.78
C ILE A 729 -25.62 11.47 -4.05
N VAL A 730 -26.54 12.41 -4.25
CA VAL A 730 -27.18 12.63 -5.56
C VAL A 730 -26.45 13.73 -6.29
N ILE A 731 -26.30 13.61 -7.61
CA ILE A 731 -25.42 14.47 -8.40
C ILE A 731 -26.16 15.00 -9.64
N ILE A 732 -26.00 16.29 -9.90
CA ILE A 732 -26.12 16.92 -11.22
C ILE A 732 -24.73 17.43 -11.61
N HIS A 733 -24.14 16.87 -12.66
CA HIS A 733 -22.82 17.24 -13.13
C HIS A 733 -22.89 17.94 -14.47
N ILE A 734 -22.08 18.98 -14.63
CA ILE A 734 -22.01 19.80 -15.83
C ILE A 734 -20.57 19.82 -16.30
N HIS A 735 -20.36 19.25 -17.48
CA HIS A 735 -19.08 19.30 -18.17
C HIS A 735 -19.10 20.45 -19.20
N LEU A 736 -18.12 21.34 -19.13
CA LEU A 736 -18.06 22.57 -19.92
C LEU A 736 -17.17 22.39 -21.16
N MET A 737 -17.47 23.14 -22.23
CA MET A 737 -16.62 23.23 -23.41
C MET A 737 -15.32 23.96 -23.07
N ASN A 738 -15.43 25.14 -22.46
CA ASN A 738 -14.31 25.97 -22.02
C ASN A 738 -14.24 26.03 -20.50
N PRO A 739 -13.03 25.95 -19.91
CA PRO A 739 -12.87 26.03 -18.46
C PRO A 739 -13.28 27.42 -17.95
N ILE A 740 -13.93 27.45 -16.78
CA ILE A 740 -14.30 28.67 -16.09
C ILE A 740 -13.56 28.77 -14.76
N MET A 741 -13.43 30.00 -14.25
CA MET A 741 -12.87 30.24 -12.92
C MET A 741 -13.97 30.10 -11.86
N VAL A 742 -13.83 29.10 -10.99
CA VAL A 742 -14.68 28.91 -9.81
C VAL A 742 -13.86 29.31 -8.58
N GLY A 743 -14.09 30.54 -8.10
CA GLY A 743 -13.24 31.14 -7.07
C GLY A 743 -11.81 31.36 -7.61
N LYS A 744 -10.83 30.63 -7.07
CA LYS A 744 -9.43 30.65 -7.53
C LYS A 744 -9.06 29.46 -8.42
N LYS A 745 -9.95 28.49 -8.60
CA LYS A 745 -9.66 27.25 -9.34
C LYS A 745 -10.25 27.31 -10.74
N LYS A 746 -9.44 27.03 -11.75
CA LYS A 746 -9.88 26.79 -13.12
C LYS A 746 -10.47 25.39 -13.21
N SER A 747 -11.72 25.26 -13.67
CA SER A 747 -12.39 23.95 -13.78
C SER A 747 -13.18 23.85 -15.08
N LYS A 748 -13.11 22.70 -15.75
CA LYS A 748 -14.04 22.32 -16.83
C LYS A 748 -15.30 21.64 -16.30
N ASP A 749 -15.26 21.17 -15.06
CA ASP A 749 -16.33 20.38 -14.45
C ASP A 749 -16.95 21.14 -13.27
N VAL A 750 -18.28 21.23 -13.28
CA VAL A 750 -19.06 21.86 -12.22
C VAL A 750 -20.11 20.86 -11.75
N GLN A 751 -20.03 20.48 -10.48
CA GLN A 751 -20.90 19.49 -9.88
C GLN A 751 -21.75 20.10 -8.77
N PHE A 752 -23.06 19.84 -8.87
CA PHE A 752 -24.07 20.15 -7.88
C PHE A 752 -24.52 18.87 -7.21
N TYR A 753 -24.34 18.76 -5.89
CA TYR A 753 -24.65 17.51 -5.18
C TYR A 753 -25.29 17.77 -3.82
N ARG A 754 -26.00 16.76 -3.31
CA ARG A 754 -26.57 16.75 -1.97
C ARG A 754 -26.37 15.38 -1.33
N GLU A 755 -26.03 15.38 -0.05
CA GLU A 755 -25.87 14.15 0.73
C GLU A 755 -27.24 13.53 0.98
N ALA A 756 -27.36 12.25 0.64
CA ALA A 756 -28.60 11.47 0.73
C ALA A 756 -28.77 10.84 2.12
N THR A 757 -27.70 10.77 2.92
CA THR A 757 -27.70 10.28 4.30
C THR A 757 -27.33 11.41 5.28
N GLU A 758 -28.09 11.55 6.36
CA GLU A 758 -27.65 12.34 7.51
C GLU A 758 -26.64 11.49 8.27
N MET A 759 -25.33 11.76 8.10
CA MET A 759 -24.36 11.33 9.10
C MET A 759 -24.81 11.94 10.43
N GLN A 760 -25.41 11.16 11.32
CA GLN A 760 -25.65 11.54 12.71
C GLN A 760 -24.31 11.61 13.43
N PHE A 761 -23.52 12.63 13.11
CA PHE A 761 -22.32 13.00 13.83
C PHE A 761 -22.73 14.10 14.82
N ASP A 762 -23.08 13.69 16.03
CA ASP A 762 -23.25 14.61 17.15
C ASP A 762 -21.87 15.14 17.56
N GLU A 763 -21.46 16.27 16.95
CA GLU A 763 -20.26 17.03 17.30
C GLU A 763 -20.34 17.71 18.69
N THR A 764 -21.42 17.51 19.44
CA THR A 764 -21.48 17.90 20.84
C THR A 764 -21.39 16.69 21.73
N GLY A 765 -20.14 16.30 22.03
CA GLY A 765 -19.82 15.40 23.13
C GLY A 765 -20.39 15.91 24.46
N ASN A 766 -21.63 15.52 24.77
CA ASN A 766 -22.24 15.35 26.09
C ASN A 766 -23.77 15.28 25.97
N ARG A 767 -24.31 14.07 25.83
CA ARG A 767 -25.31 13.50 26.76
C ARG A 767 -25.84 12.15 26.29
N LYS A 768 -25.71 11.17 27.19
CA LYS A 768 -26.43 9.90 27.21
C LYS A 768 -27.90 10.05 26.75
N ARG A 769 -28.27 9.37 25.67
CA ARG A 769 -29.56 8.66 25.58
C ARG A 769 -29.31 7.25 25.05
N ARG A 770 -29.49 6.27 25.94
CA ARG A 770 -29.80 4.89 25.55
C ARG A 770 -31.13 4.94 24.79
N HIS A 771 -31.10 4.98 23.46
CA HIS A 771 -32.22 4.46 22.69
C HIS A 771 -32.07 2.94 22.70
N ARG A 772 -33.01 2.25 23.34
CA ARG A 772 -33.24 0.83 23.08
C ARG A 772 -33.82 0.78 21.66
N PHE A 773 -33.00 0.56 20.65
CA PHE A 773 -33.52 0.18 19.35
C PHE A 773 -34.17 -1.19 19.51
N ASN A 774 -35.47 -1.23 19.30
CA ASN A 774 -36.21 -2.44 18.99
C ASN A 774 -35.92 -2.75 17.51
N ASP A 775 -35.85 -4.02 17.09
CA ASP A 775 -35.63 -4.38 15.67
C ASP A 775 -36.70 -3.74 14.73
N GLU A 776 -37.87 -3.37 15.27
CA GLU A 776 -38.92 -2.60 14.57
C GLU A 776 -38.53 -1.14 14.27
N ASP A 777 -37.80 -0.47 15.17
CA ASP A 777 -37.43 0.94 15.03
C ASP A 777 -36.28 1.12 14.02
N GLU A 778 -35.36 0.16 13.96
CA GLU A 778 -34.25 0.15 12.99
C GLU A 778 -34.77 -0.11 11.57
N PHE A 779 -35.75 -1.01 11.43
CA PHE A 779 -36.42 -1.27 10.16
C PHE A 779 -37.28 -0.07 9.69
N GLU A 780 -37.93 0.65 10.60
CA GLU A 780 -38.67 1.87 10.26
C GLU A 780 -37.73 3.01 9.82
N ALA A 781 -36.59 3.18 10.50
CA ALA A 781 -35.56 4.14 10.11
C ALA A 781 -34.98 3.84 8.71
N GLU A 782 -34.68 2.56 8.43
CA GLU A 782 -34.20 2.14 7.10
C GLU A 782 -35.23 2.41 5.99
N GLN A 783 -36.53 2.20 6.28
CA GLN A 783 -37.60 2.51 5.33
C GLN A 783 -37.79 4.01 5.10
N GLU A 784 -37.70 4.82 6.16
CA GLU A 784 -37.75 6.28 6.04
C GLU A 784 -36.58 6.82 5.24
N GLU A 785 -35.37 6.29 5.48
CA GLU A 785 -34.18 6.66 4.73
C GLU A 785 -34.34 6.32 3.24
N ARG A 786 -34.81 5.11 2.91
CA ARG A 786 -35.08 4.71 1.52
C ARG A 786 -36.12 5.61 0.84
N LYS A 787 -37.18 5.99 1.55
CA LYS A 787 -38.19 6.94 1.03
C LYS A 787 -37.60 8.32 0.77
N ARG A 788 -36.73 8.82 1.67
CA ARG A 788 -36.03 10.11 1.49
C ARG A 788 -35.11 10.08 0.27
N ARG A 789 -34.31 9.02 0.10
CA ARG A 789 -33.43 8.85 -1.07
C ARG A 789 -34.21 8.89 -2.39
N ILE A 790 -35.29 8.11 -2.50
CA ILE A 790 -36.14 8.09 -3.70
C ILE A 790 -36.79 9.47 -3.96
N ALA A 791 -37.23 10.16 -2.91
CA ALA A 791 -37.82 11.49 -3.05
C ALA A 791 -36.81 12.53 -3.56
N LEU A 792 -35.58 12.48 -3.04
CA LEU A 792 -34.46 13.35 -3.38
C LEU A 792 -33.93 13.07 -4.80
N ASP A 793 -33.81 11.81 -5.20
CA ASP A 793 -33.48 11.43 -6.58
C ASP A 793 -34.53 11.95 -7.57
N LYS A 794 -35.82 11.84 -7.21
CA LYS A 794 -36.92 12.36 -8.03
C LYS A 794 -36.87 13.89 -8.15
N GLU A 795 -36.52 14.59 -7.07
CA GLU A 795 -36.37 16.05 -7.07
C GLU A 795 -35.22 16.49 -8.00
N PHE A 796 -34.04 15.87 -7.86
CA PHE A 796 -32.88 16.17 -8.69
C PHE A 796 -33.11 15.80 -10.17
N MET A 797 -33.74 14.65 -10.46
CA MET A 797 -34.07 14.26 -11.83
C MET A 797 -35.06 15.25 -12.48
N GLN A 798 -36.06 15.72 -11.73
CA GLN A 798 -37.00 16.74 -12.22
C GLN A 798 -36.29 18.06 -12.47
N PHE A 799 -35.36 18.46 -11.61
CA PHE A 799 -34.59 19.67 -11.79
C PHE A 799 -33.67 19.58 -13.00
N ALA A 800 -32.93 18.47 -13.18
CA ALA A 800 -32.11 18.23 -14.36
C ALA A 800 -32.93 18.32 -15.66
N LYS A 801 -34.13 17.73 -15.69
CA LYS A 801 -35.04 17.85 -16.84
C LYS A 801 -35.47 19.29 -17.11
N ARG A 802 -35.72 20.09 -16.06
CA ARG A 802 -36.01 21.53 -16.21
C ARG A 802 -34.82 22.32 -16.76
N ILE A 803 -33.58 21.93 -16.42
CA ILE A 803 -32.36 22.52 -17.00
C ILE A 803 -32.33 22.22 -18.50
N ALA A 804 -32.53 20.97 -18.90
CA ALA A 804 -32.57 20.57 -20.31
C ALA A 804 -33.70 21.26 -21.10
N ASP A 805 -34.89 21.40 -20.50
CA ASP A 805 -36.00 22.13 -21.13
C ASP A 805 -35.70 23.63 -21.31
N ALA A 806 -35.03 24.27 -20.36
CA ALA A 806 -34.61 25.66 -20.46
C ALA A 806 -33.47 25.86 -21.48
N GLY A 807 -32.60 24.86 -21.62
CA GLY A 807 -31.48 24.85 -22.56
C GLY A 807 -31.78 24.18 -23.90
N ARG A 808 -33.07 23.99 -24.27
CA ARG A 808 -33.46 23.27 -25.49
C ARG A 808 -32.90 23.88 -26.78
N GLU A 809 -32.69 25.20 -26.81
CA GLU A 809 -32.05 25.89 -27.94
C GLU A 809 -30.59 25.48 -28.16
N TYR A 810 -29.94 24.90 -27.14
CA TYR A 810 -28.54 24.47 -27.14
C TYR A 810 -28.38 22.93 -27.19
N ASP A 811 -29.43 22.18 -27.55
CA ASP A 811 -29.49 20.71 -27.57
C ASP A 811 -29.05 20.01 -26.26
N LEU A 812 -29.28 20.67 -25.12
CA LEU A 812 -28.96 20.08 -23.81
C LEU A 812 -29.90 18.92 -23.47
N LYS A 813 -29.32 17.73 -23.29
CA LYS A 813 -30.01 16.51 -22.87
C LYS A 813 -29.50 16.08 -21.49
N VAL A 814 -30.39 15.53 -20.68
CA VAL A 814 -29.99 14.91 -19.41
C VAL A 814 -29.57 13.48 -19.71
N ASP A 815 -28.29 13.19 -19.52
CA ASP A 815 -27.76 11.84 -19.67
C ASP A 815 -27.66 11.15 -18.30
N GLN A 816 -27.91 9.84 -18.28
CA GLN A 816 -27.94 9.03 -17.05
C GLN A 816 -27.02 7.82 -17.22
N PRO A 817 -26.14 7.52 -16.24
CA PRO A 817 -25.23 6.39 -16.33
C PRO A 817 -25.95 5.04 -16.37
N PHE A 818 -25.49 4.16 -17.26
CA PHE A 818 -25.93 2.78 -17.38
C PHE A 818 -25.13 1.88 -16.43
N ARG A 819 -25.65 1.68 -15.22
CA ARG A 819 -25.00 0.80 -14.23
C ARG A 819 -24.86 -0.66 -14.67
N GLY A 820 -25.69 -1.15 -15.58
CA GLY A 820 -25.58 -2.53 -16.10
C GLY A 820 -24.31 -2.78 -16.92
N MET A 821 -23.66 -1.73 -17.41
CA MET A 821 -22.43 -1.78 -18.22
C MET A 821 -21.25 -1.08 -17.52
N SER A 822 -21.38 -0.77 -16.24
CA SER A 822 -20.30 -0.13 -15.49
C SER A 822 -19.23 -1.15 -15.07
N PHE A 823 -17.98 -0.71 -15.05
CA PHE A 823 -16.84 -1.52 -14.64
C PHE A 823 -15.91 -0.71 -13.74
N ASN A 824 -15.11 -1.39 -12.91
CA ASN A 824 -14.12 -0.72 -12.08
C ASN A 824 -12.83 -0.49 -12.88
N GLY A 825 -12.22 0.69 -12.72
CA GLY A 825 -10.95 1.03 -13.34
C GLY A 825 -10.26 2.19 -12.65
N VAL A 826 -9.01 2.46 -13.02
CA VAL A 826 -8.16 3.50 -12.44
C VAL A 826 -7.85 4.55 -13.52
N PRO A 827 -8.71 5.57 -13.72
CA PRO A 827 -8.47 6.66 -14.68
C PRO A 827 -7.46 7.69 -14.15
N SER A 828 -7.15 7.67 -12.86
CA SER A 828 -6.18 8.57 -12.23
C SER A 828 -5.42 7.84 -11.11
N ARG A 829 -5.77 8.06 -9.83
CA ARG A 829 -5.01 7.51 -8.68
C ARG A 829 -5.71 6.38 -7.91
N SER A 830 -7.03 6.28 -8.01
CA SER A 830 -7.86 5.32 -7.27
C SER A 830 -8.68 4.46 -8.23
N SER A 831 -9.02 3.26 -7.77
CA SER A 831 -10.00 2.41 -8.46
C SER A 831 -11.40 2.96 -8.18
N VAL A 832 -12.12 3.22 -9.26
CA VAL A 832 -13.42 3.90 -9.28
C VAL A 832 -14.36 3.20 -10.26
N LEU A 833 -15.66 3.31 -10.00
CA LEU A 833 -16.68 2.76 -10.88
C LEU A 833 -16.84 3.66 -12.11
N MET A 834 -16.31 3.22 -13.24
CA MET A 834 -16.51 3.87 -14.54
C MET A 834 -17.88 3.49 -15.09
N GLN A 835 -18.68 4.50 -15.45
CA GLN A 835 -20.05 4.31 -15.89
C GLN A 835 -20.22 4.85 -17.31
N PRO A 836 -20.56 3.98 -18.28
CA PRO A 836 -21.00 4.43 -19.60
C PRO A 836 -22.34 5.17 -19.51
N THR A 837 -22.50 6.15 -20.39
CA THR A 837 -23.74 6.92 -20.63
C THR A 837 -24.07 6.82 -22.12
N THR A 838 -25.01 7.62 -22.62
CA THR A 838 -25.39 7.57 -24.05
C THR A 838 -24.22 7.96 -24.94
N ASP A 839 -23.49 9.03 -24.58
CA ASP A 839 -22.44 9.60 -25.43
C ASP A 839 -21.05 9.69 -24.75
N CYS A 840 -20.95 9.33 -23.47
CA CYS A 840 -19.72 9.46 -22.67
C CYS A 840 -19.42 8.23 -21.81
N ILE A 841 -18.17 8.08 -21.39
CA ILE A 841 -17.81 7.30 -20.19
C ILE A 841 -17.42 8.28 -19.09
N ILE A 842 -18.00 8.09 -17.91
CA ILE A 842 -17.91 9.04 -16.82
C ILE A 842 -17.50 8.38 -15.51
N GLN A 843 -16.80 9.14 -14.68
CA GLN A 843 -16.70 8.94 -13.24
C GLN A 843 -16.94 10.28 -12.54
N LEU A 844 -18.03 10.36 -11.79
CA LEU A 844 -18.52 11.60 -11.17
C LEU A 844 -18.58 11.51 -9.64
N THR A 845 -18.36 10.34 -9.03
CA THR A 845 -18.51 10.18 -7.58
C THR A 845 -17.49 11.01 -6.78
N GLU A 846 -16.23 11.06 -7.25
CA GLU A 846 -15.15 11.81 -6.61
C GLU A 846 -14.23 12.55 -7.61
N PRO A 847 -13.64 13.69 -7.23
CA PRO A 847 -12.63 14.36 -8.03
C PRO A 847 -11.26 13.64 -7.93
N PRO A 848 -10.44 13.62 -9.01
CA PRO A 848 -10.67 14.28 -10.29
C PRO A 848 -11.75 13.58 -11.13
N PHE A 849 -12.72 14.37 -11.60
CA PHE A 849 -13.82 13.84 -12.41
C PHE A 849 -13.27 13.43 -13.78
N THR A 850 -13.75 12.31 -14.29
CA THR A 850 -13.41 11.83 -15.63
C THR A 850 -14.65 11.90 -16.48
N VAL A 851 -14.61 12.69 -17.56
CA VAL A 851 -15.69 12.78 -18.56
C VAL A 851 -15.04 12.70 -19.93
N LEU A 852 -15.21 11.55 -20.60
CA LEU A 852 -14.67 11.34 -21.94
C LEU A 852 -15.83 11.22 -22.93
N THR A 853 -15.85 12.09 -23.93
CA THR A 853 -16.87 12.11 -24.98
C THR A 853 -16.50 11.11 -26.08
N MET A 854 -17.37 10.14 -26.35
CA MET A 854 -17.10 9.08 -27.33
C MET A 854 -16.92 9.60 -28.75
N SER A 855 -17.63 10.67 -29.13
CA SER A 855 -17.50 11.30 -30.46
C SER A 855 -16.12 11.91 -30.73
N GLU A 856 -15.31 12.16 -29.69
CA GLU A 856 -13.95 12.71 -29.78
C GLU A 856 -12.86 11.64 -29.79
N VAL A 857 -13.23 10.37 -29.61
CA VAL A 857 -12.31 9.23 -29.62
C VAL A 857 -12.08 8.79 -31.06
N GLU A 858 -10.82 8.49 -31.38
CA GLU A 858 -10.41 7.98 -32.69
C GLU A 858 -10.30 6.46 -32.68
N VAL A 859 -9.54 5.90 -31.74
CA VAL A 859 -9.33 4.45 -31.56
C VAL A 859 -9.10 4.13 -30.08
N ILE A 860 -9.48 2.93 -29.66
CA ILE A 860 -9.22 2.41 -28.31
C ILE A 860 -8.27 1.22 -28.40
N HIS A 861 -7.21 1.20 -27.60
CA HIS A 861 -6.29 0.06 -27.52
C HIS A 861 -6.41 -0.58 -26.13
N LEU A 862 -6.67 -1.88 -26.10
CA LEU A 862 -6.71 -2.69 -24.88
C LEU A 862 -5.33 -3.31 -24.66
N GLU A 863 -4.58 -2.77 -23.71
CA GLU A 863 -3.24 -3.23 -23.37
C GLU A 863 -3.30 -4.34 -22.32
N ARG A 864 -2.28 -5.19 -22.31
CA ARG A 864 -2.13 -6.32 -21.37
C ARG A 864 -3.27 -7.32 -21.47
N VAL A 865 -3.87 -7.45 -22.65
CA VAL A 865 -4.84 -8.50 -22.94
C VAL A 865 -4.04 -9.76 -23.30
N GLN A 866 -3.68 -10.53 -22.28
CA GLN A 866 -2.99 -11.82 -22.43
C GLN A 866 -3.52 -12.82 -21.42
N PHE A 867 -3.43 -14.10 -21.76
CA PHE A 867 -3.87 -15.19 -20.89
C PHE A 867 -3.05 -15.20 -19.58
N GLY A 868 -3.74 -15.13 -18.44
CA GLY A 868 -3.13 -15.20 -17.10
C GLY A 868 -2.97 -13.87 -16.35
N LEU A 869 -3.28 -12.71 -16.97
CA LEU A 869 -3.38 -11.44 -16.25
C LEU A 869 -4.80 -11.26 -15.69
N LYS A 870 -4.93 -10.78 -14.44
CA LYS A 870 -6.23 -10.49 -13.81
C LYS A 870 -6.82 -9.16 -14.26
N ASN A 871 -5.97 -8.24 -14.70
CA ASN A 871 -6.37 -6.90 -15.12
C ASN A 871 -5.73 -6.53 -16.46
N PHE A 872 -6.47 -5.81 -17.29
CA PHE A 872 -5.99 -5.17 -18.52
C PHE A 872 -6.03 -3.64 -18.37
N ASP A 873 -5.42 -2.90 -19.29
CA ASP A 873 -5.52 -1.44 -19.37
C ASP A 873 -6.24 -1.04 -20.65
N MET A 874 -6.86 0.13 -20.66
CA MET A 874 -7.52 0.70 -21.83
C MET A 874 -6.94 2.08 -22.12
N VAL A 875 -6.42 2.25 -23.33
CA VAL A 875 -5.88 3.51 -23.83
C VAL A 875 -6.83 4.10 -24.85
N ILE A 876 -7.21 5.35 -24.64
CA ILE A 876 -8.16 6.08 -25.48
C ILE A 876 -7.39 7.15 -26.24
N VAL A 877 -7.30 6.99 -27.57
CA VAL A 877 -6.68 7.96 -28.47
C VAL A 877 -7.75 8.91 -29.00
N PHE A 878 -7.51 10.21 -28.94
CA PHE A 878 -8.45 11.23 -29.39
C PHE A 878 -8.25 11.59 -30.86
N LYS A 879 -9.32 12.10 -31.50
CA LYS A 879 -9.29 12.67 -32.87
C LYS A 879 -8.41 13.92 -33.00
N ASP A 880 -8.23 14.62 -31.88
CA ASP A 880 -7.25 15.69 -31.76
C ASP A 880 -5.93 15.08 -31.29
N TYR A 881 -5.01 14.88 -32.23
CA TYR A 881 -3.72 14.24 -31.96
C TYR A 881 -2.77 15.08 -31.09
N ASN A 882 -3.08 16.36 -30.88
CA ASN A 882 -2.34 17.20 -29.92
C ASN A 882 -2.76 16.93 -28.47
N ARG A 883 -3.91 16.27 -28.26
CA ARG A 883 -4.35 15.81 -26.94
C ARG A 883 -3.69 14.48 -26.63
N ALA A 884 -2.99 14.41 -25.51
CA ALA A 884 -2.39 13.18 -25.02
C ALA A 884 -3.44 12.06 -24.85
N PRO A 885 -3.13 10.81 -25.22
CA PRO A 885 -4.00 9.66 -24.97
C PRO A 885 -4.37 9.54 -23.49
N PHE A 886 -5.58 9.08 -23.22
CA PHE A 886 -6.09 8.91 -21.85
C PHE A 886 -6.04 7.45 -21.45
N HIS A 887 -5.53 7.16 -20.25
CA HIS A 887 -5.35 5.81 -19.75
C HIS A 887 -6.38 5.49 -18.66
N ILE A 888 -7.06 4.35 -18.80
CA ILE A 888 -7.86 3.74 -17.74
C ILE A 888 -7.19 2.42 -17.38
N ASN A 889 -6.54 2.39 -16.22
CA ASN A 889 -5.70 1.28 -15.83
C ASN A 889 -6.43 0.28 -14.92
N THR A 890 -5.88 -0.92 -14.78
CA THR A 890 -6.32 -1.95 -13.82
C THR A 890 -7.82 -2.28 -13.95
N ILE A 891 -8.29 -2.52 -15.17
CA ILE A 891 -9.65 -2.97 -15.44
C ILE A 891 -9.70 -4.50 -15.27
N PRO A 892 -10.62 -5.06 -14.46
CA PRO A 892 -10.74 -6.51 -14.29
C PRO A 892 -11.05 -7.23 -15.60
N VAL A 893 -10.36 -8.34 -15.89
CA VAL A 893 -10.55 -9.13 -17.12
C VAL A 893 -11.98 -9.69 -17.25
N GLU A 894 -12.69 -9.89 -16.14
CA GLU A 894 -14.12 -10.24 -16.14
C GLU A 894 -14.98 -9.21 -16.91
N SER A 895 -14.56 -7.95 -16.92
CA SER A 895 -15.23 -6.88 -17.65
C SER A 895 -14.80 -6.78 -19.11
N LEU A 896 -13.81 -7.55 -19.57
CA LEU A 896 -13.23 -7.44 -20.92
C LEU A 896 -14.27 -7.65 -22.02
N GLU A 897 -15.08 -8.72 -21.94
CA GLU A 897 -16.13 -8.98 -22.93
C GLU A 897 -17.19 -7.88 -22.94
N THR A 898 -17.59 -7.42 -21.75
CA THR A 898 -18.58 -6.33 -21.61
C THR A 898 -18.05 -5.02 -22.17
N VAL A 899 -16.76 -4.72 -21.95
CA VAL A 899 -16.09 -3.53 -22.49
C VAL A 899 -15.95 -3.64 -24.01
N LYS A 900 -15.57 -4.80 -24.55
CA LYS A 900 -15.52 -5.03 -26.01
C LYS A 900 -16.89 -4.87 -26.67
N ASP A 901 -17.93 -5.45 -26.09
CA ASP A 901 -19.31 -5.30 -26.58
C ASP A 901 -19.77 -3.84 -26.53
N TRP A 902 -19.43 -3.14 -25.46
CA TRP A 902 -19.75 -1.72 -25.34
C TRP A 902 -19.02 -0.88 -26.39
N ILE A 903 -17.72 -1.07 -26.58
CA ILE A 903 -16.93 -0.33 -27.60
C ILE A 903 -17.42 -0.62 -29.02
N ASP A 904 -17.78 -1.87 -29.31
CA ASP A 904 -18.36 -2.26 -30.60
C ASP A 904 -19.72 -1.59 -30.83
N SER A 905 -20.56 -1.52 -29.79
CA SER A 905 -21.90 -0.90 -29.87
C SER A 905 -21.88 0.62 -30.14
N ILE A 906 -20.78 1.29 -29.80
CA ILE A 906 -20.59 2.74 -30.03
C ILE A 906 -19.83 3.04 -31.34
N GLU A 907 -19.60 2.03 -32.19
CA GLU A 907 -18.92 2.14 -33.49
C GLU A 907 -17.50 2.74 -33.42
N ILE A 908 -16.76 2.45 -32.34
CA ILE A 908 -15.35 2.86 -32.20
C ILE A 908 -14.47 1.65 -32.51
N PRO A 909 -13.45 1.78 -33.39
CA PRO A 909 -12.51 0.70 -33.61
C PRO A 909 -11.69 0.46 -32.33
N TYR A 910 -11.51 -0.81 -31.98
CA TYR A 910 -10.56 -1.19 -30.95
C TYR A 910 -9.53 -2.21 -31.45
N SER A 911 -8.41 -2.25 -30.75
CA SER A 911 -7.36 -3.25 -30.91
C SER A 911 -6.94 -3.79 -29.55
N GLU A 912 -6.27 -4.93 -29.54
CA GLU A 912 -5.76 -5.56 -28.31
C GLU A 912 -4.29 -5.91 -28.45
N GLY A 913 -3.54 -5.79 -27.35
CA GLY A 913 -2.11 -6.05 -27.32
C GLY A 913 -1.66 -6.61 -25.98
N PRO A 914 -0.65 -7.50 -25.95
CA PRO A 914 -0.14 -8.09 -24.70
C PRO A 914 0.76 -7.14 -23.91
N VAL A 915 1.28 -6.08 -24.54
CA VAL A 915 2.27 -5.15 -23.98
C VAL A 915 1.74 -3.72 -23.95
N ASN A 916 2.34 -2.89 -23.11
CA ASN A 916 2.06 -1.45 -23.09
C ASN A 916 2.91 -0.74 -24.15
N LEU A 917 2.28 0.13 -24.93
CA LEU A 917 2.96 0.86 -26.01
C LEU A 917 3.51 2.20 -25.53
N GLN A 918 4.58 2.67 -26.19
CA GLN A 918 5.15 4.00 -25.96
C GLN A 918 4.35 5.07 -26.72
N TRP A 919 3.15 5.37 -26.21
CA TRP A 919 2.22 6.33 -26.81
C TRP A 919 2.82 7.72 -27.10
N PRO A 920 3.68 8.32 -26.24
CA PRO A 920 4.29 9.60 -26.57
C PRO A 920 5.12 9.58 -27.86
N THR A 921 5.83 8.48 -28.13
CA THR A 921 6.61 8.29 -29.36
C THR A 921 5.70 8.10 -30.57
N ILE A 922 4.67 7.26 -30.43
CA ILE A 922 3.68 7.01 -31.48
C ILE A 922 2.96 8.32 -31.85
N MET A 923 2.50 9.08 -30.87
CA MET A 923 1.79 10.35 -31.11
C MET A 923 2.70 11.42 -31.73
N LYS A 924 4.00 11.44 -31.42
CA LYS A 924 4.96 12.31 -32.13
C LYS A 924 5.04 11.98 -33.62
N THR A 925 5.08 10.70 -33.98
CA THR A 925 5.08 10.26 -35.38
C THR A 925 3.76 10.59 -36.07
N VAL A 926 2.63 10.36 -35.41
CA VAL A 926 1.30 10.68 -35.95
C VAL A 926 1.11 12.19 -36.15
N THR A 927 1.66 13.03 -35.26
CA THR A 927 1.56 14.50 -35.35
C THR A 927 2.58 15.14 -36.28
N SER A 928 3.73 14.50 -36.54
CA SER A 928 4.77 15.01 -37.44
C SER A 928 4.32 14.93 -38.90
N ASP A 929 3.76 13.80 -39.33
CA ASP A 929 3.16 13.62 -40.66
C ASP A 929 1.93 12.69 -40.60
N PRO A 930 0.73 13.25 -40.31
CA PRO A 930 -0.50 12.46 -40.25
C PRO A 930 -0.86 11.84 -41.60
N HIS A 931 -0.52 12.50 -42.72
CA HIS A 931 -0.83 11.95 -44.05
C HIS A 931 -0.01 10.69 -44.30
N GLN A 932 1.30 10.74 -44.05
CA GLN A 932 2.19 9.59 -44.23
C GLN A 932 1.78 8.44 -43.31
N PHE A 933 1.41 8.72 -42.06
CA PHE A 933 0.88 7.72 -41.13
C PHE A 933 -0.30 6.91 -41.70
N TYR A 934 -1.31 7.59 -42.28
CA TYR A 934 -2.43 6.89 -42.92
C TYR A 934 -2.06 6.26 -44.28
N VAL A 935 -1.01 6.71 -44.97
CA VAL A 935 -0.53 5.99 -46.16
C VAL A 935 0.10 4.64 -45.78
N ASP A 936 0.80 4.60 -44.65
CA ASP A 936 1.57 3.42 -44.18
C ASP A 936 0.72 2.41 -43.39
N GLY A 937 -0.62 2.49 -43.49
CA GLY A 937 -1.55 1.57 -42.83
C GLY A 937 -2.24 2.13 -41.58
N GLY A 938 -1.90 3.34 -41.15
CA GLY A 938 -2.56 4.03 -40.05
C GLY A 938 -2.52 3.22 -38.76
N TRP A 939 -3.69 2.93 -38.18
CA TRP A 939 -3.82 2.20 -36.92
C TRP A 939 -3.74 0.66 -37.05
N SER A 940 -3.50 0.13 -38.26
CA SER A 940 -3.46 -1.32 -38.49
C SER A 940 -2.32 -2.03 -37.75
N PHE A 941 -1.21 -1.33 -37.46
CA PHE A 941 -0.08 -1.90 -36.72
C PHE A 941 -0.43 -2.36 -35.29
N LEU A 942 -1.57 -1.90 -34.75
CA LEU A 942 -2.04 -2.30 -33.43
C LEU A 942 -2.73 -3.68 -33.41
N GLY A 943 -3.21 -4.16 -34.55
CA GLY A 943 -3.78 -5.49 -34.70
C GLY A 943 -2.74 -6.39 -35.33
N GLY A 944 -1.99 -7.15 -34.54
CA GLY A 944 -1.02 -8.10 -35.08
C GLY A 944 -1.73 -9.09 -36.00
N ASP A 945 -1.47 -9.03 -37.30
CA ASP A 945 -2.00 -10.01 -38.26
C ASP A 945 -1.24 -11.33 -38.07
N ASP A 946 -1.88 -12.28 -37.39
CA ASP A 946 -1.59 -13.71 -37.38
C ASP A 946 -2.07 -14.34 -38.71
N ASP A 947 -1.31 -14.18 -39.79
CA ASP A 947 -1.46 -15.01 -41.00
C ASP A 947 -0.19 -15.86 -41.22
N GLU A 948 -0.28 -17.12 -40.78
CA GLU A 948 0.51 -18.32 -41.10
C GLU A 948 1.95 -18.14 -41.66
N SER A 949 2.95 -18.21 -40.77
CA SER A 949 4.16 -19.00 -41.02
C SER A 949 4.84 -19.43 -39.71
N ASP A 950 4.56 -20.67 -39.29
CA ASP A 950 5.40 -21.43 -38.37
C ASP A 950 6.79 -21.63 -38.99
N GLU A 951 7.76 -20.78 -38.64
CA GLU A 951 9.20 -21.12 -38.66
C GLU A 951 9.97 -20.11 -37.80
N GLU A 952 10.54 -20.62 -36.71
CA GLU A 952 11.61 -20.05 -35.85
C GLU A 952 11.52 -18.57 -35.44
N SER A 953 11.16 -18.37 -34.17
CA SER A 953 11.18 -17.08 -33.46
C SER A 953 12.61 -16.57 -33.23
N GLU A 954 13.24 -15.95 -34.23
CA GLU A 954 14.31 -14.96 -34.07
C GLU A 954 14.16 -13.83 -35.11
N GLU A 955 14.41 -12.60 -34.66
CA GLU A 955 14.49 -11.33 -35.41
C GLU A 955 13.18 -10.54 -35.66
N GLU A 956 12.95 -9.58 -34.76
CA GLU A 956 12.25 -8.32 -35.05
C GLU A 956 12.80 -7.66 -36.32
N SER A 957 11.94 -7.41 -37.31
CA SER A 957 12.19 -6.50 -38.45
C SER A 957 10.82 -6.19 -39.10
N ALA A 958 10.41 -4.97 -39.46
CA ALA A 958 11.13 -3.75 -39.74
C ALA A 958 10.21 -2.52 -39.58
N PHE A 959 10.66 -1.52 -38.82
CA PHE A 959 10.33 -0.11 -39.06
C PHE A 959 11.67 0.63 -39.07
N GLU A 960 12.25 0.83 -40.25
CA GLU A 960 13.56 1.50 -40.41
C GLU A 960 13.43 3.00 -40.10
N MET A 961 13.89 3.40 -38.91
CA MET A 961 14.40 4.75 -38.70
C MET A 961 15.85 4.80 -39.20
N SER A 962 16.21 5.83 -39.96
CA SER A 962 17.60 6.09 -40.34
C SER A 962 18.47 6.40 -39.11
N ASP A 963 19.64 5.73 -39.03
CA ASP A 963 20.62 5.71 -37.93
C ASP A 963 21.13 7.08 -37.42
N GLU A 964 20.82 8.20 -38.08
CA GLU A 964 21.24 9.53 -37.60
C GLU A 964 20.31 10.11 -36.51
N GLU A 965 19.09 9.60 -36.33
CA GLU A 965 18.18 10.02 -35.23
C GLU A 965 18.20 9.09 -34.00
N LEU A 966 18.77 7.87 -34.14
CA LEU A 966 18.73 6.84 -33.09
C LEU A 966 19.78 7.02 -31.98
N ALA A 967 20.77 7.90 -32.19
CA ALA A 967 21.83 8.14 -31.22
C ALA A 967 21.43 9.07 -30.05
N GLU A 968 20.24 9.68 -30.07
CA GLU A 968 19.76 10.57 -28.99
C GLU A 968 18.71 9.95 -28.05
N SER A 969 18.18 8.76 -28.30
CA SER A 969 16.98 8.24 -27.62
C SER A 969 17.19 7.12 -26.57
N VAL A 970 18.43 6.68 -26.31
CA VAL A 970 18.71 5.50 -25.44
C VAL A 970 19.03 5.85 -23.97
N SER A 971 18.73 7.06 -23.51
CA SER A 971 18.95 7.46 -22.11
C SER A 971 17.94 8.52 -21.65
N GLU A 972 16.72 8.11 -21.30
CA GLU A 972 15.86 8.72 -20.26
C GLU A 972 14.44 8.15 -20.32
N SER A 973 14.02 7.39 -19.30
CA SER A 973 12.60 7.24 -18.93
C SER A 973 12.48 6.63 -17.54
N ASP A 974 12.60 7.48 -16.52
CA ASP A 974 11.98 7.25 -15.22
C ASP A 974 11.63 8.60 -14.58
N GLY A 975 10.34 8.85 -14.40
CA GLY A 975 9.83 9.81 -13.41
C GLY A 975 9.29 11.16 -13.92
N GLU A 976 8.21 11.17 -14.71
CA GLU A 976 7.28 12.31 -14.69
C GLU A 976 6.19 12.06 -13.65
N SER A 977 6.34 12.67 -12.47
CA SER A 977 5.25 12.83 -11.52
C SER A 977 4.88 14.31 -11.41
N ASP A 978 3.66 14.64 -11.85
CA ASP A 978 3.01 15.92 -11.59
C ASP A 978 2.89 16.16 -10.08
N PHE A 979 3.77 17.02 -9.56
CA PHE A 979 3.74 17.54 -8.20
C PHE A 979 2.96 18.86 -8.21
N ASP A 980 1.67 18.78 -7.88
CA ASP A 980 0.84 19.95 -7.59
C ASP A 980 1.12 20.43 -6.15
N GLU A 981 2.08 21.34 -6.01
CA GLU A 981 2.35 22.08 -4.77
C GLU A 981 1.28 23.16 -4.53
N ASN A 982 0.12 22.79 -3.97
CA ASN A 982 -0.54 23.63 -2.95
C ASN A 982 -1.75 22.93 -2.28
N ALA A 983 -1.48 22.17 -1.22
CA ALA A 983 -2.50 21.89 -0.21
C ALA A 983 -1.87 21.86 1.19
N SER A 984 -1.86 23.05 1.80
CA SER A 984 -1.86 23.35 3.23
C SER A 984 -0.63 22.99 4.08
N GLU A 985 0.31 23.95 4.14
CA GLU A 985 0.94 24.34 5.41
C GLU A 985 0.10 25.44 6.05
N GLU A 986 -0.46 25.18 7.23
CA GLU A 986 -0.56 26.15 8.34
C GLU A 986 -1.15 25.45 9.58
N ALA A 987 -0.27 25.04 10.51
CA ALA A 987 -0.48 25.08 11.96
C ALA A 987 0.80 24.63 12.73
N SER A 988 1.69 25.61 12.95
CA SER A 988 2.51 25.85 14.16
C SER A 988 3.34 24.73 14.81
N GLU A 989 4.67 24.87 14.66
CA GLU A 989 5.67 25.09 15.73
C GLU A 989 5.68 24.16 16.97
N ALA A 990 6.71 23.31 17.08
CA ALA A 990 7.74 23.44 18.13
C ALA A 990 8.74 22.25 18.16
N ASP A 991 10.01 22.65 18.26
CA ASP A 991 11.15 22.00 18.92
C ASP A 991 12.23 21.28 18.10
N MET A 992 13.44 21.82 18.26
CA MET A 992 14.71 21.56 17.58
C MET A 992 15.73 21.09 18.62
N SER A 993 16.36 19.93 18.41
CA SER A 993 17.70 19.54 18.90
C SER A 993 17.99 18.13 18.37
N GLY A 994 19.09 17.74 17.74
CA GLY A 994 20.45 18.27 17.61
C GLY A 994 21.38 17.05 17.67
N GLU A 995 22.29 16.88 16.71
CA GLU A 995 23.67 16.31 16.83
C GLU A 995 24.23 15.88 15.46
N ASP A 996 25.27 16.60 15.03
CA ASP A 996 26.24 16.27 13.98
C ASP A 996 27.25 15.21 14.48
N SER A 997 27.83 14.41 13.57
CA SER A 997 29.17 13.75 13.63
C SER A 997 29.21 12.60 12.62
N ASP A 998 30.26 12.25 11.87
CA ASP A 998 31.52 12.84 11.40
C ASP A 998 31.91 11.97 10.18
N GLY A 999 32.34 12.56 9.06
CA GLY A 999 32.78 11.82 7.87
C GLY A 999 34.30 11.66 7.84
N GLU A 1000 34.79 10.44 7.60
CA GLU A 1000 36.22 10.08 7.54
C GLU A 1000 36.96 10.77 6.36
N ASP A 1001 38.24 11.07 6.58
CA ASP A 1001 39.13 11.83 5.70
C ASP A 1001 39.52 11.04 4.44
N TRP A 1002 39.65 11.75 3.31
CA TRP A 1002 39.83 11.21 1.96
C TRP A 1002 41.09 10.33 1.80
N ASP A 1003 42.12 10.60 2.61
CA ASP A 1003 43.38 9.87 2.58
C ASP A 1003 43.22 8.39 3.02
N GLU A 1004 42.25 8.10 3.90
CA GLU A 1004 41.95 6.72 4.32
C GLU A 1004 41.19 5.93 3.25
N MET A 1005 40.37 6.60 2.44
CA MET A 1005 39.67 5.96 1.32
C MET A 1005 40.61 5.61 0.17
N GLU A 1006 41.61 6.45 -0.12
CA GLU A 1006 42.58 6.18 -1.19
C GLU A 1006 43.53 5.03 -0.83
N ALA A 1007 43.90 4.92 0.45
CA ALA A 1007 44.67 3.79 0.96
C ALA A 1007 43.89 2.46 0.89
N LYS A 1008 42.58 2.49 1.18
CA LYS A 1008 41.69 1.31 1.06
C LYS A 1008 41.52 0.86 -0.39
N ALA A 1009 41.37 1.78 -1.34
CA ALA A 1009 41.25 1.45 -2.76
C ALA A 1009 42.53 0.80 -3.32
N LYS A 1010 43.70 1.37 -2.99
CA LYS A 1010 45.00 0.86 -3.45
C LYS A 1010 45.34 -0.53 -2.88
N LYS A 1011 44.79 -0.87 -1.72
CA LYS A 1011 44.93 -2.21 -1.13
C LYS A 1011 44.02 -3.24 -1.82
N LYS A 1012 42.82 -2.82 -2.23
CA LYS A 1012 41.83 -3.68 -2.91
C LYS A 1012 42.28 -4.12 -4.31
N ASP A 1013 42.92 -3.21 -5.06
CA ASP A 1013 43.50 -3.53 -6.39
C ASP A 1013 44.70 -4.49 -6.31
N LYS A 1014 45.36 -4.55 -5.14
CA LYS A 1014 46.48 -5.46 -4.89
C LYS A 1014 46.01 -6.84 -4.42
N GLU A 1015 44.79 -6.94 -3.90
CA GLU A 1015 44.16 -8.17 -3.42
C GLU A 1015 43.32 -8.88 -4.49
N SER A 1016 42.92 -8.19 -5.57
CA SER A 1016 42.09 -8.75 -6.66
C SER A 1016 42.86 -9.55 -7.71
N GLY A 1017 43.85 -10.36 -7.29
CA GLY A 1017 44.73 -11.14 -8.16
C GLY A 1017 44.04 -11.84 -9.34
N LEU A 1018 44.08 -11.20 -10.51
CA LEU A 1018 43.70 -11.75 -11.81
C LEU A 1018 44.89 -11.58 -12.76
N ASP A 1019 45.86 -12.47 -12.62
CA ASP A 1019 46.68 -12.94 -13.73
C ASP A 1019 46.85 -14.44 -13.55
N ASP A 1020 46.26 -15.23 -14.44
CA ASP A 1020 46.70 -16.58 -14.75
C ASP A 1020 46.19 -16.90 -16.17
N GLY A 1021 47.12 -16.85 -17.13
CA GLY A 1021 47.00 -17.59 -18.36
C GLY A 1021 47.60 -18.98 -18.21
N ASP A 1022 47.08 -19.97 -18.95
CA ASP A 1022 47.89 -20.77 -19.88
C ASP A 1022 46.99 -21.64 -20.79
N ALA A 1023 47.20 -21.57 -22.12
CA ALA A 1023 47.69 -22.69 -22.93
C ALA A 1023 47.55 -22.47 -24.46
N ASP A 1024 48.73 -22.48 -25.10
CA ASP A 1024 49.05 -23.06 -26.41
C ASP A 1024 49.10 -22.14 -27.66
N ARG A 1025 50.31 -21.68 -28.02
CA ARG A 1025 51.13 -22.28 -29.10
C ARG A 1025 52.40 -21.47 -29.38
N GLY A 1026 53.56 -22.13 -29.29
CA GLY A 1026 54.87 -21.48 -29.30
C GLY A 1026 55.53 -21.23 -30.66
N LYS A 1027 56.72 -20.63 -30.62
CA LYS A 1027 57.92 -21.04 -31.40
C LYS A 1027 59.18 -20.24 -31.03
N LYS A 1028 60.24 -21.02 -30.76
CA LYS A 1028 61.67 -20.86 -31.12
C LYS A 1028 62.53 -19.76 -30.46
N ARG A 1029 63.24 -20.21 -29.42
CA ARG A 1029 64.71 -20.35 -29.28
C ARG A 1029 65.66 -19.28 -29.86
N LYS A 1030 66.40 -18.70 -28.90
CA LYS A 1030 67.87 -18.51 -28.78
C LYS A 1030 68.59 -17.66 -29.83
N ARG A 1031 69.12 -16.52 -29.37
CA ARG A 1031 70.52 -16.47 -28.96
C ARG A 1031 70.71 -15.54 -27.77
#